data_AF-A0A368FEC2-F1
#
_entry.id   AF-A0A368FEC2-F1
#
_cell.length_a   1.000
_cell.length_b   1.000
_cell.length_c   1.000
_cell.angle_alpha   90.00
_cell.angle_beta   90.00
_cell.angle_gamma   90.00
#
_symmetry.space_group_name_H-M   'P 1'
#
loop_
_entity.id
_entity.type
_entity.pdbx_description
1 polymer ?
#
loop_
_entity_poly.entity_id
_entity_poly.type
_entity_poly.pdbx_seq_one_letter_code
_entity_poly.pdbx_strand_id
1 'polypeptide(L)'
;MADNQYAPLTANIVRTLTDKLYEKRKAAALDIEKLVRDLHATNQLTQLDKLLTVLRELAMASNGHTRKGGLIGLAAAAIALGKNAPPYTVHLIEPVLSCFNDPDLRVRYYACESLYNIVKICKVAVLTHFDQLFDVLWKLSADTDQNVRSGAELLDRLLMDIVVSKEDFDIANLMSLIRDRIYVQTSSNRKFIVQWLNVMLSTPAFNVLPYVAEVSDGLFRMLADGQPAVRDVTETLLGQFLQGIHNNPDALSHEDRSQMVSVLLAHAHEDEPPLGRKLALIWMDEFIRIYKDKMLPYLSSYLTAVLPSLDCDTLKAKSVNDYLLTLIEANTKIEEQTINCVIEVLLKFVTHEKRETRIAVLNWIRHLNATMPSQLFLHMDRIFPVLLGTLSDTSDEVLLLDLHLLSDICQSNADRYDVDLKSFQLSEDTVKNLSPVSPSLVKFAISLLEMFRAEPALLNDRGVLIIRQLCLLMEPAHIYRALCVLLLREQSITFIQNVVSMLHGVLLTATELFILRDQLRMLEGKVDMTLDVLVEIDKLVNMIESPVLAYVRMDLLSACHQRSLSTVLSALLMLMPQSDAFHTLHKRLQAVPALTVVGKEVSAPKPKVDFAPLFECLRNALTRRQTEIRRKHRDVLLASIQKMSMR
;
A
#
# COMPACT_ATOMS: atom_id res chain seq x y z
N MET A 1 19.23 50.50 62.55
CA MET A 1 20.01 49.27 62.29
C MET A 1 19.42 48.36 61.19
N ALA A 2 18.27 48.68 60.60
CA ALA A 2 17.70 47.91 59.48
C ALA A 2 18.24 48.31 58.09
N ASP A 3 18.85 49.50 57.94
CA ASP A 3 19.28 50.03 56.64
C ASP A 3 20.49 49.31 56.01
N ASN A 4 21.27 48.54 56.79
CA ASN A 4 22.44 47.81 56.25
C ASN A 4 22.08 46.47 55.59
N GLN A 5 20.88 45.91 55.81
CA GLN A 5 20.53 44.59 55.28
C GLN A 5 20.39 44.60 53.75
N TYR A 6 19.88 45.70 53.20
CA TYR A 6 19.56 45.80 51.77
C TYR A 6 20.56 46.67 50.99
N ALA A 7 21.62 47.15 51.64
CA ALA A 7 22.61 48.01 50.98
C ALA A 7 23.21 47.30 49.74
N PRO A 8 23.32 48.00 48.59
CA PRO A 8 23.21 49.44 48.41
C PRO A 8 21.80 50.00 48.17
N LEU A 9 20.75 49.17 48.18
CA LEU A 9 19.37 49.65 48.09
C LEU A 9 18.93 50.27 49.42
N THR A 10 18.27 51.42 49.35
CA THR A 10 17.67 52.04 50.53
C THR A 10 16.41 51.27 50.96
N ALA A 11 16.10 51.27 52.26
CA ALA A 11 14.89 50.63 52.78
C ALA A 11 13.60 51.18 52.12
N ASN A 12 13.59 52.45 51.71
CA ASN A 12 12.45 53.03 51.01
C ASN A 12 12.28 52.47 49.58
N ILE A 13 13.39 52.26 48.85
CA ILE A 13 13.35 51.61 47.53
C ILE A 13 12.81 50.19 47.69
N VAL A 14 13.35 49.40 48.63
CA VAL A 14 12.89 48.02 48.85
C VAL A 14 11.41 47.97 49.24
N ARG A 15 10.94 48.86 50.13
CA ARG A 15 9.52 48.94 50.52
C ARG A 15 8.61 49.28 49.34
N THR A 16 9.07 50.17 48.45
CA THR A 16 8.29 50.60 47.28
C THR A 16 8.31 49.55 46.17
N LEU A 17 9.44 48.86 45.99
CA LEU A 17 9.62 47.76 45.06
C LEU A 17 8.78 46.53 45.43
N THR A 18 8.55 46.30 46.72
CA THR A 18 7.77 45.17 47.25
C THR A 18 6.31 45.53 47.53
N ASP A 19 5.85 46.74 47.14
CA ASP A 19 4.47 47.19 47.34
C ASP A 19 3.49 46.36 46.50
N LYS A 20 2.23 46.27 46.96
CA LYS A 20 1.14 45.58 46.24
C LYS A 20 0.81 46.22 44.89
N LEU A 21 0.92 47.55 44.78
CA LEU A 21 0.57 48.32 43.59
C LEU A 21 1.69 48.27 42.54
N TYR A 22 1.34 47.93 41.30
CA TYR A 22 2.29 47.85 40.20
C TYR A 22 3.01 49.20 39.92
N GLU A 23 2.27 50.31 39.87
CA GLU A 23 2.84 51.63 39.59
C GLU A 23 3.94 52.03 40.60
N LYS A 24 3.79 51.64 41.86
CA LYS A 24 4.83 51.86 42.87
C LYS A 24 6.07 51.01 42.61
N ARG A 25 5.88 49.71 42.28
CA ARG A 25 7.01 48.84 41.91
C ARG A 25 7.76 49.40 40.71
N LYS A 26 7.04 49.90 39.70
CA LYS A 26 7.60 50.54 38.51
C LYS A 26 8.38 51.81 38.84
N ALA A 27 7.87 52.66 39.73
CA ALA A 27 8.61 53.84 40.21
C ALA A 27 9.93 53.45 40.89
N ALA A 28 9.89 52.45 41.78
CA ALA A 28 11.11 51.93 42.43
C ALA A 28 12.09 51.29 41.43
N ALA A 29 11.59 50.67 40.36
CA ALA A 29 12.40 50.12 39.28
C ALA A 29 13.21 51.21 38.57
N LEU A 30 12.62 52.38 38.31
CA LEU A 30 13.33 53.53 37.72
C LEU A 30 14.43 54.08 38.63
N ASP A 31 14.20 54.07 39.96
CA ASP A 31 15.22 54.44 40.93
C ASP A 31 16.38 53.43 40.94
N ILE A 32 16.08 52.13 40.82
CA ILE A 32 17.09 51.07 40.66
C ILE A 32 17.88 51.27 39.36
N GLU A 33 17.22 51.61 38.25
CA GLU A 33 17.92 51.87 37.00
C GLU A 33 18.94 53.00 37.15
N LYS A 34 18.53 54.11 37.79
CA LYS A 34 19.43 55.24 38.04
C LYS A 34 20.62 54.81 38.91
N LEU A 35 20.36 54.08 40.00
CA LEU A 35 21.40 53.60 40.90
C LEU A 35 22.38 52.66 40.19
N VAL A 36 21.90 51.72 39.37
CA VAL A 36 22.76 50.79 38.62
C VAL A 36 23.63 51.54 37.61
N ARG A 37 23.08 52.55 36.91
CA ARG A 37 23.87 53.42 36.01
C ARG A 37 24.95 54.18 36.77
N ASP A 38 24.62 54.74 37.94
CA ASP A 38 25.57 55.51 38.76
C ASP A 38 26.68 54.61 39.32
N LEU A 39 26.35 53.43 39.84
CA LEU A 39 27.31 52.45 40.36
C LEU A 39 28.26 51.95 39.26
N HIS A 40 27.73 51.68 38.07
CA HIS A 40 28.54 51.26 36.93
C HIS A 40 29.44 52.41 36.42
N ALA A 41 28.89 53.62 36.27
CA ALA A 41 29.63 54.79 35.80
C ALA A 41 30.76 55.21 36.77
N THR A 42 30.57 54.99 38.06
CA THR A 42 31.57 55.24 39.11
C THR A 42 32.49 54.05 39.40
N ASN A 43 32.40 52.97 38.60
CA ASN A 43 33.19 51.75 38.72
C ASN A 43 33.08 51.04 40.09
N GLN A 44 31.93 51.18 40.76
CA GLN A 44 31.64 50.52 42.06
C GLN A 44 31.07 49.11 41.86
N LEU A 45 31.81 48.26 41.15
CA LEU A 45 31.33 46.93 40.72
C LEU A 45 30.94 46.02 41.90
N THR A 46 31.68 46.08 43.01
CA THR A 46 31.34 45.31 44.22
C THR A 46 29.99 45.69 44.83
N GLN A 47 29.59 46.96 44.69
CA GLN A 47 28.27 47.41 45.18
C GLN A 47 27.17 46.98 44.20
N LEU A 48 27.46 46.99 42.90
CA LEU A 48 26.56 46.46 41.88
C LEU A 48 26.29 44.96 42.09
N ASP A 49 27.32 44.15 42.36
CA ASP A 49 27.15 42.72 42.65
C ASP A 49 26.29 42.48 43.90
N LYS A 50 26.50 43.29 44.95
CA LYS A 50 25.65 43.27 46.15
C LYS A 50 24.20 43.63 45.82
N LEU A 51 23.99 44.67 45.01
CA LEU A 51 22.66 45.06 44.54
C LEU A 51 21.96 43.90 43.83
N LEU A 52 22.63 43.27 42.87
CA LEU A 52 22.08 42.12 42.13
C LEU A 52 21.79 40.93 43.07
N THR A 53 22.64 40.70 44.07
CA THR A 53 22.43 39.68 45.10
C THR A 53 21.17 39.95 45.91
N VAL A 54 20.96 41.20 46.36
CA VAL A 54 19.74 41.60 47.08
C VAL A 54 18.50 41.40 46.19
N LEU A 55 18.55 41.80 44.92
CA LEU A 55 17.43 41.61 43.99
C LEU A 55 17.11 40.12 43.76
N ARG A 56 18.14 39.26 43.68
CA ARG A 56 17.99 37.80 43.64
C ARG A 56 17.28 37.28 44.89
N GLU A 57 17.68 37.72 46.07
CA GLU A 57 17.04 37.31 47.33
C GLU A 57 15.56 37.73 47.37
N LEU A 58 15.24 38.93 46.88
CA LEU A 58 13.85 39.39 46.77
C LEU A 58 13.04 38.54 45.80
N ALA A 59 13.61 38.16 44.65
CA ALA A 59 12.96 37.28 43.66
C ALA A 59 12.66 35.88 44.21
N MET A 60 13.42 35.44 45.21
CA MET A 60 13.30 34.14 45.88
C MET A 60 12.54 34.18 47.21
N ALA A 61 11.98 35.34 47.58
CA ALA A 61 11.32 35.52 48.86
C ALA A 61 10.01 34.71 48.97
N SER A 62 9.57 34.44 50.21
CA SER A 62 8.32 33.70 50.48
C SER A 62 7.06 34.45 50.03
N ASN A 63 7.06 35.79 50.07
CA ASN A 63 5.93 36.62 49.68
C ASN A 63 5.92 36.90 48.17
N GLY A 64 4.80 36.60 47.51
CA GLY A 64 4.64 36.81 46.06
C GLY A 64 4.77 38.27 45.60
N HIS A 65 4.45 39.26 46.44
CA HIS A 65 4.71 40.68 46.10
C HIS A 65 6.19 41.02 46.12
N THR A 66 6.93 40.44 47.07
CA THR A 66 8.38 40.59 47.16
C THR A 66 9.06 39.95 45.95
N ARG A 67 8.62 38.76 45.55
CA ARG A 67 9.12 38.10 44.32
C ARG A 67 8.91 38.94 43.08
N LYS A 68 7.70 39.47 42.88
CA LYS A 68 7.38 40.40 41.77
C LYS A 68 8.28 41.63 41.79
N GLY A 69 8.58 42.16 42.97
CA GLY A 69 9.52 43.27 43.15
C GLY A 69 10.94 42.92 42.73
N GLY A 70 11.46 41.77 43.18
CA GLY A 70 12.79 41.27 42.79
C GLY A 70 12.91 41.07 41.28
N LEU A 71 11.90 40.45 40.65
CA LEU A 71 11.84 40.24 39.20
C LEU A 71 11.91 41.55 38.40
N ILE A 72 11.06 42.53 38.74
CA ILE A 72 11.07 43.86 38.11
C ILE A 72 12.42 44.57 38.35
N GLY A 73 12.98 44.44 39.55
CA GLY A 73 14.28 45.03 39.88
C GLY A 73 15.43 44.44 39.06
N LEU A 74 15.45 43.12 38.84
CA LEU A 74 16.45 42.46 37.99
C LEU A 74 16.34 42.93 36.53
N ALA A 75 15.12 43.05 36.01
CA ALA A 75 14.88 43.60 34.68
C ALA A 75 15.35 45.06 34.55
N ALA A 76 15.07 45.89 35.55
CA ALA A 76 15.56 47.27 35.63
C ALA A 76 17.10 47.34 35.65
N ALA A 77 17.74 46.47 36.45
CA ALA A 77 19.20 46.39 36.47
C ALA A 77 19.78 46.01 35.10
N ALA A 78 19.18 45.06 34.39
CA ALA A 78 19.58 44.70 33.03
C ALA A 78 19.43 45.88 32.06
N ILE A 79 18.28 46.57 32.07
CA ILE A 79 18.02 47.76 31.23
C ILE A 79 19.06 48.85 31.49
N ALA A 80 19.38 49.10 32.75
CA ALA A 80 20.37 50.10 33.15
C ALA A 80 21.80 49.76 32.72
N LEU A 81 22.19 48.48 32.77
CA LEU A 81 23.49 48.01 32.29
C LEU A 81 23.61 48.12 30.77
N GLY A 82 22.51 47.94 30.04
CA GLY A 82 22.47 48.07 28.58
C GLY A 82 23.52 47.18 27.90
N LYS A 83 24.43 47.77 27.12
CA LYS A 83 25.50 47.03 26.43
C LYS A 83 26.50 46.35 27.38
N ASN A 84 26.54 46.76 28.66
CA ASN A 84 27.43 46.21 29.67
C ASN A 84 26.79 45.08 30.48
N ALA A 85 25.58 44.63 30.12
CA ALA A 85 24.87 43.53 30.79
C ALA A 85 25.48 42.11 30.60
N PRO A 86 26.13 41.75 29.47
CA PRO A 86 26.59 40.37 29.23
C PRO A 86 27.41 39.69 30.35
N PRO A 87 28.33 40.38 31.06
CA PRO A 87 29.05 39.77 32.19
C PRO A 87 28.15 39.36 33.35
N TYR A 88 26.97 39.95 33.47
CA TYR A 88 26.01 39.71 34.56
C TYR A 88 24.88 38.77 34.16
N THR A 89 24.89 38.20 32.95
CA THR A 89 23.77 37.39 32.42
C THR A 89 23.36 36.25 33.35
N VAL A 90 24.32 35.51 33.93
CA VAL A 90 24.03 34.42 34.89
C VAL A 90 23.26 34.96 36.10
N HIS A 91 23.75 36.03 36.72
CA HIS A 91 23.14 36.65 37.90
C HIS A 91 21.75 37.24 37.63
N LEU A 92 21.49 37.67 36.39
CA LEU A 92 20.21 38.23 35.98
C LEU A 92 19.18 37.13 35.65
N ILE A 93 19.60 36.04 35.01
CA ILE A 93 18.69 34.99 34.50
C ILE A 93 18.34 33.95 35.57
N GLU A 94 19.31 33.41 36.29
CA GLU A 94 19.09 32.30 37.24
C GLU A 94 17.96 32.56 38.25
N PRO A 95 17.84 33.75 38.88
CA PRO A 95 16.77 34.00 39.85
C PRO A 95 15.38 34.07 39.20
N VAL A 96 15.31 34.43 37.92
CA VAL A 96 14.05 34.49 37.18
C VAL A 96 13.61 33.08 36.78
N LEU A 97 14.56 32.21 36.42
CA LEU A 97 14.26 30.82 36.04
C LEU A 97 13.51 30.05 37.13
N SER A 98 13.88 30.24 38.39
CA SER A 98 13.19 29.64 39.55
C SER A 98 11.75 30.10 39.74
N CYS A 99 11.37 31.26 39.20
CA CYS A 99 10.02 31.81 39.34
C CYS A 99 9.02 31.27 38.31
N PHE A 100 9.45 30.49 37.30
CA PHE A 100 8.53 29.92 36.31
C PHE A 100 7.70 28.75 36.82
N ASN A 101 8.12 28.12 37.92
CA ASN A 101 7.32 27.07 38.58
C ASN A 101 6.56 27.63 39.80
N ASP A 102 6.41 28.95 39.91
CA ASP A 102 5.74 29.57 41.06
C ASP A 102 4.24 29.24 41.08
N PRO A 103 3.66 28.95 42.26
CA PRO A 103 2.22 28.70 42.36
C PRO A 103 1.36 29.92 42.00
N ASP A 104 1.84 31.16 42.21
CA ASP A 104 1.12 32.37 41.82
C ASP A 104 1.35 32.67 40.33
N LEU A 105 0.28 32.52 39.54
CA LEU A 105 0.27 32.83 38.09
C LEU A 105 0.80 34.24 37.77
N ARG A 106 0.59 35.20 38.68
CA ARG A 106 1.09 36.57 38.48
C ARG A 106 2.60 36.60 38.60
N VAL A 107 3.19 35.84 39.51
CA VAL A 107 4.66 35.74 39.62
C VAL A 107 5.22 35.13 38.35
N ARG A 108 4.62 34.05 37.83
CA ARG A 108 5.03 33.44 36.55
C ARG A 108 4.93 34.44 35.39
N TYR A 109 3.85 35.20 35.30
CA TYR A 109 3.70 36.27 34.30
C TYR A 109 4.80 37.35 34.42
N TYR A 110 5.06 37.84 35.63
CA TYR A 110 6.14 38.80 35.86
C TYR A 110 7.52 38.22 35.57
N ALA A 111 7.72 36.91 35.73
CA ALA A 111 8.95 36.23 35.34
C ALA A 111 9.12 36.26 33.82
N CYS A 112 8.06 35.99 33.04
CA CYS A 112 8.08 36.14 31.58
C CYS A 112 8.43 37.57 31.16
N GLU A 113 7.76 38.58 31.72
CA GLU A 113 7.98 40.00 31.40
C GLU A 113 9.40 40.45 31.76
N SER A 114 9.89 40.06 32.94
CA SER A 114 11.21 40.44 33.41
C SER A 114 12.30 39.76 32.58
N LEU A 115 12.15 38.46 32.28
CA LEU A 115 13.10 37.74 31.44
C LEU A 115 13.09 38.24 30.00
N TYR A 116 11.95 38.62 29.43
CA TYR A 116 11.88 39.26 28.12
C TYR A 116 12.76 40.51 28.07
N ASN A 117 12.67 41.37 29.07
CA ASN A 117 13.50 42.58 29.15
C ASN A 117 14.98 42.25 29.33
N ILE A 118 15.32 41.26 30.16
CA ILE A 118 16.71 40.82 30.35
C ILE A 118 17.30 40.25 29.05
N VAL A 119 16.56 39.36 28.38
CA VAL A 119 16.96 38.73 27.12
C VAL A 119 17.12 39.75 26.01
N LYS A 120 16.22 40.73 25.91
CA LYS A 120 16.29 41.83 24.95
C LYS A 120 17.59 42.62 25.05
N ILE A 121 18.12 42.76 26.26
CA ILE A 121 19.36 43.50 26.51
C ILE A 121 20.60 42.61 26.36
N CYS A 122 20.58 41.40 26.94
CA CYS A 122 21.73 40.50 26.95
C CYS A 122 21.99 39.82 25.59
N LYS A 123 20.96 39.70 24.73
CA LYS A 123 21.04 39.13 23.37
C LYS A 123 21.77 37.79 23.36
N VAL A 124 22.78 37.62 22.50
CA VAL A 124 23.52 36.36 22.29
C VAL A 124 24.12 35.79 23.59
N ALA A 125 24.42 36.61 24.60
CA ALA A 125 24.95 36.14 25.88
C ALA A 125 24.00 35.18 26.61
N VAL A 126 22.69 35.29 26.38
CA VAL A 126 21.69 34.41 27.03
C VAL A 126 21.73 32.97 26.53
N LEU A 127 22.32 32.73 25.36
CA LEU A 127 22.38 31.39 24.76
C LEU A 127 23.28 30.43 25.56
N THR A 128 24.09 30.95 26.50
CA THR A 128 24.77 30.12 27.51
C THR A 128 23.81 29.36 28.42
N HIS A 129 22.54 29.78 28.50
CA HIS A 129 21.47 29.14 29.28
C HIS A 129 20.38 28.58 28.36
N PHE A 130 20.70 28.31 27.08
CA PHE A 130 19.71 27.95 26.07
C PHE A 130 18.83 26.77 26.49
N ASP A 131 19.41 25.67 26.97
CA ASP A 131 18.67 24.46 27.34
C ASP A 131 17.62 24.72 28.42
N GLN A 132 17.99 25.54 29.42
CA GLN A 132 17.12 25.90 30.54
C GLN A 132 15.99 26.83 30.08
N LEU A 133 16.33 27.80 29.21
CA LEU A 133 15.35 28.71 28.62
C LEU A 133 14.36 27.94 27.73
N PHE A 134 14.84 27.04 26.89
CA PHE A 134 14.03 26.19 26.03
C PHE A 134 13.10 25.30 26.86
N ASP A 135 13.60 24.63 27.90
CA ASP A 135 12.80 23.77 28.77
C ASP A 135 11.70 24.54 29.52
N VAL A 136 12.04 25.72 30.04
CA VAL A 136 11.07 26.61 30.69
C VAL A 136 10.00 27.08 29.71
N LEU A 137 10.39 27.58 28.53
CA LEU A 137 9.45 28.08 27.54
C LEU A 137 8.53 26.97 27.03
N TRP A 138 9.07 25.76 26.83
CA TRP A 138 8.29 24.58 26.49
C TRP A 138 7.25 24.31 27.58
N LYS A 139 7.61 24.28 28.87
CA LYS A 139 6.66 24.09 29.98
C LYS A 139 5.58 25.18 30.01
N LEU A 140 5.98 26.44 29.87
CA LEU A 140 5.08 27.59 29.92
C LEU A 140 4.14 27.67 28.72
N SER A 141 4.50 27.10 27.57
CA SER A 141 3.61 27.04 26.40
C SER A 141 2.26 26.37 26.73
N ALA A 142 2.26 25.45 27.69
CA ALA A 142 1.10 24.73 28.20
C ALA A 142 0.62 25.23 29.58
N ASP A 143 1.00 26.44 30.00
CA ASP A 143 0.55 26.98 31.28
C ASP A 143 -0.99 27.12 31.30
N THR A 144 -1.56 26.85 32.47
CA THR A 144 -2.99 27.02 32.76
C THR A 144 -3.50 28.44 32.53
N ASP A 145 -2.67 29.47 32.72
CA ASP A 145 -3.04 30.87 32.56
C ASP A 145 -2.71 31.39 31.15
N GLN A 146 -3.69 32.02 30.50
CA GLN A 146 -3.52 32.56 29.16
C GLN A 146 -2.50 33.72 29.10
N ASN A 147 -2.44 34.59 30.11
CA ASN A 147 -1.50 35.70 30.10
C ASN A 147 -0.07 35.21 30.25
N VAL A 148 0.16 34.19 31.09
CA VAL A 148 1.46 33.54 31.20
C VAL A 148 1.88 32.93 29.86
N ARG A 149 0.99 32.20 29.18
CA ARG A 149 1.25 31.66 27.83
C ARG A 149 1.59 32.75 26.82
N SER A 150 0.83 33.85 26.79
CA SER A 150 1.10 34.99 25.89
C SER A 150 2.42 35.69 26.21
N GLY A 151 2.78 35.82 27.49
CA GLY A 151 4.08 36.35 27.92
C GLY A 151 5.24 35.44 27.49
N ALA A 152 5.08 34.12 27.66
CA ALA A 152 6.06 33.13 27.21
C ALA A 152 6.23 33.15 25.69
N GLU A 153 5.15 33.28 24.92
CA GLU A 153 5.20 33.36 23.45
C GLU A 153 5.97 34.59 22.93
N LEU A 154 5.91 35.72 23.63
CA LEU A 154 6.72 36.91 23.30
C LEU A 154 8.21 36.68 23.57
N LEU A 155 8.53 36.04 24.69
CA LEU A 155 9.89 35.68 25.06
C LEU A 155 10.47 34.61 24.12
N ASP A 156 9.66 33.62 23.76
CA ASP A 156 10.01 32.54 22.84
C ASP A 156 10.37 33.06 21.45
N ARG A 157 9.54 33.96 20.89
CA ARG A 157 9.84 34.64 19.62
C ARG A 157 11.15 35.43 19.68
N LEU A 158 11.37 36.19 20.75
CA LEU A 158 12.61 36.94 20.93
C LEU A 158 13.83 36.00 21.02
N LEU A 159 13.69 34.86 21.71
CA LEU A 159 14.76 33.87 21.82
C LEU A 159 15.06 33.25 20.45
N MET A 160 14.03 32.89 19.67
CA MET A 160 14.18 32.41 18.29
C MET A 160 14.89 33.45 17.41
N ASP A 161 14.52 34.72 17.48
CA ASP A 161 15.17 35.80 16.72
C ASP A 161 16.67 35.89 17.07
N ILE A 162 17.04 35.72 18.35
CA ILE A 162 18.44 35.70 18.79
C ILE A 162 19.17 34.46 18.26
N VAL A 163 18.55 33.29 18.32
CA VAL A 163 19.12 32.03 17.79
C VAL A 163 19.38 32.16 16.30
N VAL A 164 18.41 32.63 15.51
CA VAL A 164 18.53 32.83 14.06
C VAL A 164 19.63 33.85 13.71
N SER A 165 19.89 34.84 14.58
CA SER A 165 20.96 35.80 14.37
C SER A 165 22.38 35.26 14.66
N LYS A 166 22.51 34.06 15.23
CA LYS A 166 23.79 33.42 15.56
C LYS A 166 24.10 32.29 14.57
N GLU A 167 24.98 32.57 13.62
CA GLU A 167 25.34 31.63 12.54
C GLU A 167 25.96 30.32 13.05
N ASP A 168 26.75 30.37 14.13
CA ASP A 168 27.42 29.23 14.76
C ASP A 168 26.60 28.61 15.90
N PHE A 169 25.27 28.77 15.88
CA PHE A 169 24.40 28.15 16.88
C PHE A 169 24.42 26.61 16.75
N ASP A 170 24.50 25.94 17.90
CA ASP A 170 24.51 24.47 17.97
C ASP A 170 23.11 23.90 17.70
N ILE A 171 22.81 23.73 16.41
CA ILE A 171 21.56 23.13 15.95
C ILE A 171 21.41 21.68 16.46
N ALA A 172 22.51 20.96 16.66
CA ALA A 172 22.46 19.57 17.11
C ALA A 172 21.90 19.46 18.52
N ASN A 173 22.32 20.38 19.42
CA ASN A 173 21.77 20.47 20.76
C ASN A 173 20.26 20.79 20.74
N LEU A 174 19.82 21.76 19.94
CA LEU A 174 18.39 22.05 19.77
C LEU A 174 17.62 20.81 19.27
N MET A 175 18.14 20.11 18.27
CA MET A 175 17.50 18.91 17.75
C MET A 175 17.43 17.79 18.78
N SER A 176 18.43 17.65 19.66
CA SER A 176 18.36 16.73 20.80
C SER A 176 17.21 17.09 21.74
N LEU A 177 17.07 18.37 22.12
CA LEU A 177 15.99 18.83 22.99
C LEU A 177 14.59 18.63 22.38
N ILE A 178 14.47 18.78 21.07
CA ILE A 178 13.23 18.52 20.32
C ILE A 178 12.93 17.03 20.30
N ARG A 179 13.92 16.19 20.00
CA ARG A 179 13.78 14.73 19.94
C ARG A 179 13.24 14.15 21.24
N ASP A 180 13.77 14.61 22.38
CA ASP A 180 13.31 14.18 23.72
C ASP A 180 11.83 14.50 23.99
N ARG A 181 11.24 15.43 23.23
CA ARG A 181 9.89 15.99 23.46
C ARG A 181 8.93 15.73 22.30
N ILE A 182 9.36 15.08 21.22
CA ILE A 182 8.60 14.94 19.98
C ILE A 182 7.28 14.16 20.16
N TYR A 183 7.21 13.28 21.17
CA TYR A 183 6.04 12.44 21.46
C TYR A 183 5.06 13.03 22.50
N VAL A 184 5.23 14.29 22.89
CA VAL A 184 4.30 14.96 23.82
C VAL A 184 2.87 14.95 23.28
N GLN A 185 1.86 14.88 24.16
CA GLN A 185 0.44 14.81 23.79
C GLN A 185 -0.28 16.16 23.87
N THR A 186 0.25 17.11 24.63
CA THR A 186 -0.37 18.43 24.80
C THR A 186 -0.27 19.27 23.52
N SER A 187 -1.40 19.72 22.99
CA SER A 187 -1.46 20.51 21.75
C SER A 187 -0.58 21.77 21.77
N SER A 188 -0.50 22.47 22.90
CA SER A 188 0.35 23.66 23.03
C SER A 188 1.84 23.34 22.95
N ASN A 189 2.29 22.25 23.58
CA ASN A 189 3.68 21.79 23.50
C ASN A 189 4.03 21.29 22.09
N ARG A 190 3.10 20.62 21.41
CA ARG A 190 3.26 20.21 20.00
C ARG A 190 3.44 21.43 19.10
N LYS A 191 2.57 22.43 19.24
CA LYS A 191 2.67 23.70 18.50
C LYS A 191 4.03 24.37 18.72
N PHE A 192 4.52 24.39 19.96
CA PHE A 192 5.85 24.94 20.29
C PHE A 192 6.96 24.24 19.51
N ILE A 193 6.99 22.90 19.53
CA ILE A 193 8.01 22.10 18.80
C ILE A 193 7.94 22.36 17.29
N VAL A 194 6.73 22.35 16.71
CA VAL A 194 6.52 22.59 15.27
C VAL A 194 6.98 24.00 14.89
N GLN A 195 6.74 25.00 15.73
CA GLN A 195 7.15 26.38 15.48
C GLN A 195 8.68 26.53 15.47
N TRP A 196 9.38 25.93 16.43
CA TRP A 196 10.85 25.92 16.46
C TRP A 196 11.43 25.24 15.22
N LEU A 197 10.93 24.04 14.86
CA LEU A 197 11.35 23.34 13.65
C LEU A 197 11.11 24.17 12.38
N ASN A 198 9.94 24.81 12.27
CA ASN A 198 9.60 25.65 11.12
C ASN A 198 10.53 26.86 10.97
N VAL A 199 10.87 27.54 12.07
CA VAL A 199 11.82 28.66 12.03
C VAL A 199 13.22 28.19 11.64
N MET A 200 13.70 27.08 12.21
CA MET A 200 15.01 26.54 11.86
C MET A 200 15.08 26.09 10.40
N LEU A 201 14.04 25.40 9.91
CA LEU A 201 13.96 24.94 8.51
C LEU A 201 13.89 26.10 7.51
N SER A 202 13.25 27.21 7.89
CA SER A 202 13.12 28.40 7.04
C SER A 202 14.36 29.29 7.07
N THR A 203 15.33 29.01 7.95
CA THR A 203 16.54 29.83 8.13
C THR A 203 17.70 29.26 7.32
N PRO A 204 18.23 29.98 6.30
CA PRO A 204 19.27 29.44 5.41
C PRO A 204 20.59 29.07 6.10
N ALA A 205 20.90 29.66 7.25
CA ALA A 205 22.10 29.35 8.03
C ALA A 205 22.05 27.96 8.69
N PHE A 206 20.86 27.36 8.83
CA PHE A 206 20.68 26.08 9.50
C PHE A 206 20.30 24.97 8.52
N ASN A 207 20.87 23.79 8.75
CA ASN A 207 20.50 22.58 8.01
C ASN A 207 19.87 21.56 8.96
N VAL A 208 18.53 21.52 8.98
CA VAL A 208 17.76 20.58 9.80
C VAL A 208 17.36 19.31 9.05
N LEU A 209 17.58 19.24 7.73
CA LEU A 209 17.21 18.06 6.93
C LEU A 209 17.83 16.75 7.43
N PRO A 210 19.11 16.70 7.90
CA PRO A 210 19.69 15.47 8.45
C PRO A 210 18.94 14.89 9.65
N TYR A 211 18.14 15.70 10.34
CA TYR A 211 17.40 15.29 11.54
C TYR A 211 15.94 14.91 11.24
N VAL A 212 15.49 15.01 9.98
CA VAL A 212 14.07 14.79 9.62
C VAL A 212 13.60 13.38 9.99
N ALA A 213 14.45 12.36 9.81
CA ALA A 213 14.14 10.98 10.16
C ALA A 213 13.78 10.83 11.64
N GLU A 214 14.52 11.49 12.52
CA GLU A 214 14.39 11.39 13.97
C GLU A 214 13.11 12.03 14.51
N VAL A 215 12.59 13.06 13.82
CA VAL A 215 11.40 13.80 14.25
C VAL A 215 10.13 13.40 13.48
N SER A 216 10.28 12.75 12.33
CA SER A 216 9.18 12.43 11.41
C SER A 216 8.03 11.67 12.07
N ASP A 217 8.30 10.59 12.82
CA ASP A 217 7.24 9.78 13.44
C ASP A 217 6.38 10.61 14.39
N GLY A 218 7.00 11.42 15.24
CA GLY A 218 6.27 12.28 16.16
C GLY A 218 5.50 13.38 15.42
N LEU A 219 6.05 13.97 14.36
CA LEU A 219 5.32 14.94 13.51
C LEU A 219 4.09 14.30 12.84
N PHE A 220 4.21 13.09 12.30
CA PHE A 220 3.07 12.38 11.72
C PHE A 220 1.98 12.11 12.77
N ARG A 221 2.35 11.74 14.00
CA ARG A 221 1.39 11.60 15.11
C ARG A 221 0.70 12.93 15.48
N MET A 222 1.35 14.07 15.29
CA MET A 222 0.74 15.39 15.53
C MET A 222 -0.34 15.75 14.49
N LEU A 223 -0.38 15.09 13.33
CA LEU A 223 -1.48 15.22 12.37
C LEU A 223 -2.81 14.65 12.91
N ALA A 224 -2.76 13.85 13.97
CA ALA A 224 -3.93 13.34 14.67
C ALA A 224 -4.37 14.22 15.86
N ASP A 225 -3.71 15.37 16.09
CA ASP A 225 -4.02 16.25 17.22
C ASP A 225 -5.47 16.72 17.20
N GLY A 226 -6.10 16.86 18.38
CA GLY A 226 -7.47 17.35 18.48
C GLY A 226 -7.64 18.78 17.96
N GLN A 227 -6.60 19.62 18.05
CA GLN A 227 -6.64 21.01 17.63
C GLN A 227 -6.30 21.17 16.14
N PRO A 228 -7.21 21.72 15.30
CA PRO A 228 -6.95 21.93 13.87
C PRO A 228 -5.69 22.76 13.62
N ALA A 229 -5.50 23.82 14.42
CA ALA A 229 -4.35 24.71 14.29
C ALA A 229 -3.00 23.99 14.47
N VAL A 230 -2.93 22.88 15.22
CA VAL A 230 -1.71 22.06 15.34
C VAL A 230 -1.52 21.20 14.10
N ARG A 231 -2.59 20.60 13.58
CA ARG A 231 -2.54 19.79 12.36
C ARG A 231 -2.10 20.64 11.16
N ASP A 232 -2.66 21.83 11.00
CA ASP A 232 -2.38 22.72 9.86
C ASP A 232 -0.90 23.17 9.82
N VAL A 233 -0.34 23.56 10.97
CA VAL A 233 1.08 23.95 11.05
C VAL A 233 2.01 22.75 10.89
N THR A 234 1.60 21.57 11.36
CA THR A 234 2.38 20.32 11.21
C THR A 234 2.40 19.86 9.74
N GLU A 235 1.25 19.88 9.07
CA GLU A 235 1.15 19.58 7.63
C GLU A 235 2.03 20.53 6.81
N THR A 236 1.99 21.82 7.13
CA THR A 236 2.83 22.83 6.48
C THR A 236 4.32 22.52 6.68
N LEU A 237 4.74 22.22 7.92
CA LEU A 237 6.12 21.87 8.24
C LEU A 237 6.59 20.61 7.49
N LEU A 238 5.77 19.55 7.47
CA LEU A 238 6.08 18.33 6.71
C LEU A 238 6.21 18.63 5.21
N GLY A 239 5.32 19.46 4.64
CA GLY A 239 5.44 19.90 3.26
C GLY A 239 6.75 20.64 2.96
N GLN A 240 7.20 21.50 3.88
CA GLN A 240 8.49 22.20 3.75
C GLN A 240 9.68 21.25 3.87
N PHE A 241 9.65 20.26 4.77
CA PHE A 241 10.69 19.24 4.85
C PHE A 241 10.79 18.49 3.52
N LEU A 242 9.66 18.03 2.99
CA LEU A 242 9.63 17.32 1.71
C LEU A 242 10.17 18.17 0.56
N GLN A 243 9.81 19.46 0.51
CA GLN A 243 10.37 20.40 -0.46
C GLN A 243 11.88 20.59 -0.29
N GLY A 244 12.37 20.65 0.96
CA GLY A 244 13.80 20.73 1.26
C GLY A 244 14.56 19.49 0.78
N ILE A 245 13.99 18.30 0.97
CA ILE A 245 14.53 17.03 0.48
C ILE A 245 14.55 17.00 -1.05
N HIS A 246 13.48 17.46 -1.70
CA HIS A 246 13.44 17.58 -3.16
C HIS A 246 14.55 18.50 -3.69
N ASN A 247 14.82 19.62 -2.99
CA ASN A 247 15.85 20.58 -3.39
C ASN A 247 17.28 20.08 -3.11
N ASN A 248 17.46 19.25 -2.08
CA ASN A 248 18.75 18.67 -1.72
C ASN A 248 18.61 17.18 -1.34
N PRO A 249 18.48 16.26 -2.33
CA PRO A 249 18.24 14.84 -2.07
C PRO A 249 19.36 14.14 -1.29
N ASP A 250 20.60 14.63 -1.45
CA ASP A 250 21.80 14.08 -0.81
C ASP A 250 21.89 14.45 0.68
N ALA A 251 20.98 15.28 1.20
CA ALA A 251 20.90 15.61 2.62
C ALA A 251 20.51 14.41 3.50
N LEU A 252 19.87 13.37 2.95
CA LEU A 252 19.54 12.14 3.66
C LEU A 252 20.55 11.04 3.35
N SER A 253 21.12 10.45 4.40
CA SER A 253 21.93 9.24 4.27
C SER A 253 21.07 8.03 3.88
N HIS A 254 21.72 6.90 3.58
CA HIS A 254 21.00 5.66 3.34
C HIS A 254 20.20 5.20 4.58
N GLU A 255 20.77 5.35 5.77
CA GLU A 255 20.12 4.98 7.03
C GLU A 255 18.90 5.86 7.30
N ASP A 256 19.02 7.17 7.06
CA ASP A 256 17.89 8.10 7.25
C ASP A 256 16.76 7.80 6.27
N ARG A 257 17.08 7.46 5.01
CA ARG A 257 16.07 7.02 4.03
C ARG A 257 15.36 5.76 4.51
N SER A 258 16.09 4.78 5.03
CA SER A 258 15.49 3.55 5.57
C SER A 258 14.56 3.84 6.75
N GLN A 259 14.98 4.70 7.68
CA GLN A 259 14.15 5.09 8.82
C GLN A 259 12.89 5.83 8.35
N MET A 260 13.04 6.79 7.43
CA MET A 260 11.91 7.51 6.84
C MET A 260 10.91 6.56 6.19
N VAL A 261 11.35 5.59 5.39
CA VAL A 261 10.45 4.59 4.79
C VAL A 261 9.71 3.79 5.87
N SER A 262 10.39 3.40 6.94
CA SER A 262 9.74 2.70 8.06
C SER A 262 8.66 3.54 8.73
N VAL A 263 8.91 4.84 8.92
CA VAL A 263 7.92 5.78 9.47
C VAL A 263 6.75 5.92 8.51
N LEU A 264 7.00 6.16 7.22
CA LEU A 264 5.95 6.32 6.21
C LEU A 264 5.08 5.06 6.10
N LEU A 265 5.68 3.86 6.17
CA LEU A 265 4.94 2.60 6.20
C LEU A 265 4.00 2.51 7.41
N ALA A 266 4.49 2.88 8.60
CA ALA A 266 3.68 2.86 9.81
C ALA A 266 2.47 3.80 9.70
N HIS A 267 2.65 4.99 9.12
CA HIS A 267 1.59 6.00 8.96
C HIS A 267 0.70 5.80 7.73
N ALA A 268 1.03 4.89 6.81
CA ALA A 268 0.23 4.60 5.61
C ALA A 268 -0.83 3.51 5.82
N HIS A 269 -0.85 2.86 6.99
CA HIS A 269 -1.80 1.78 7.29
C HIS A 269 -3.26 2.26 7.28
N GLU A 270 -4.22 1.36 7.06
CA GLU A 270 -5.64 1.74 6.94
C GLU A 270 -6.25 2.26 8.24
N ASP A 271 -5.69 1.82 9.38
CA ASP A 271 -6.13 2.22 10.73
C ASP A 271 -5.63 3.61 11.15
N GLU A 272 -4.71 4.20 10.38
CA GLU A 272 -4.13 5.51 10.70
C GLU A 272 -5.08 6.66 10.32
N PRO A 273 -4.98 7.81 11.01
CA PRO A 273 -5.81 8.98 10.72
C PRO A 273 -5.73 9.39 9.24
N PRO A 274 -6.86 9.79 8.61
CA PRO A 274 -6.92 10.03 7.16
C PRO A 274 -5.89 11.03 6.64
N LEU A 275 -5.61 12.09 7.40
CA LEU A 275 -4.60 13.09 7.02
C LEU A 275 -3.18 12.52 7.06
N GLY A 276 -2.83 11.77 8.11
CA GLY A 276 -1.54 11.09 8.25
C GLY A 276 -1.32 10.09 7.12
N ARG A 277 -2.31 9.21 6.88
CA ARG A 277 -2.30 8.24 5.78
C ARG A 277 -2.10 8.89 4.42
N LYS A 278 -2.83 9.97 4.14
CA LYS A 278 -2.69 10.72 2.89
C LYS A 278 -1.29 11.31 2.72
N LEU A 279 -0.77 12.00 3.73
CA LEU A 279 0.56 12.61 3.67
C LEU A 279 1.66 11.55 3.58
N ALA A 280 1.53 10.41 4.26
CA ALA A 280 2.49 9.32 4.17
C ALA A 280 2.60 8.79 2.73
N LEU A 281 1.47 8.56 2.06
CA LEU A 281 1.45 8.11 0.67
C LEU A 281 1.94 9.19 -0.32
N ILE A 282 1.74 10.49 -0.03
CA ILE A 282 2.32 11.58 -0.81
C ILE A 282 3.85 11.58 -0.68
N TRP A 283 4.37 11.47 0.54
CA TRP A 283 5.81 11.37 0.78
C TRP A 283 6.41 10.14 0.11
N MET A 284 5.73 9.00 0.15
CA MET A 284 6.14 7.80 -0.56
C MET A 284 6.23 8.02 -2.08
N ASP A 285 5.24 8.69 -2.69
CA ASP A 285 5.22 9.06 -4.12
C ASP A 285 6.38 10.00 -4.49
N GLU A 286 6.69 10.98 -3.63
CA GLU A 286 7.82 11.87 -3.87
C GLU A 286 9.17 11.16 -3.67
N PHE A 287 9.32 10.33 -2.64
CA PHE A 287 10.56 9.60 -2.37
C PHE A 287 10.95 8.67 -3.53
N ILE A 288 10.01 7.94 -4.12
CA ILE A 288 10.31 7.08 -5.29
C ILE A 288 10.71 7.89 -6.51
N ARG A 289 10.15 9.10 -6.70
CA ARG A 289 10.51 9.97 -7.83
C ARG A 289 11.90 10.58 -7.65
N ILE A 290 12.23 10.99 -6.42
CA ILE A 290 13.52 11.60 -6.08
C ILE A 290 14.64 10.54 -6.14
N TYR A 291 14.43 9.38 -5.51
CA TYR A 291 15.49 8.39 -5.28
C TYR A 291 15.49 7.21 -6.26
N LYS A 292 14.41 7.00 -7.00
CA LYS A 292 14.31 6.02 -8.11
C LYS A 292 14.79 4.61 -7.73
N ASP A 293 15.82 4.12 -8.40
CA ASP A 293 16.44 2.81 -8.23
C ASP A 293 16.96 2.57 -6.79
N LYS A 294 17.36 3.64 -6.08
CA LYS A 294 17.76 3.56 -4.68
C LYS A 294 16.59 3.15 -3.75
N MET A 295 15.35 3.17 -4.23
CA MET A 295 14.17 2.73 -3.48
C MET A 295 13.84 1.25 -3.65
N LEU A 296 14.48 0.53 -4.58
CA LEU A 296 14.22 -0.89 -4.83
C LEU A 296 14.38 -1.79 -3.59
N PRO A 297 15.36 -1.57 -2.68
CA PRO A 297 15.46 -2.35 -1.44
C PRO A 297 14.21 -2.27 -0.55
N TYR A 298 13.40 -1.24 -0.71
CA TYR A 298 12.20 -0.98 0.09
C TYR A 298 10.89 -1.38 -0.62
N LEU A 299 10.98 -2.06 -1.76
CA LEU A 299 9.81 -2.37 -2.60
C LEU A 299 8.70 -3.12 -1.84
N SER A 300 9.06 -4.08 -0.98
CA SER A 300 8.09 -4.83 -0.16
C SER A 300 7.34 -3.92 0.84
N SER A 301 8.04 -2.98 1.48
CA SER A 301 7.44 -1.97 2.35
C SER A 301 6.48 -1.07 1.59
N TYR A 302 6.87 -0.61 0.41
CA TYR A 302 6.01 0.19 -0.46
C TYR A 302 4.73 -0.55 -0.86
N LEU A 303 4.85 -1.80 -1.30
CA LEU A 303 3.69 -2.60 -1.67
C LEU A 303 2.76 -2.86 -0.48
N THR A 304 3.32 -3.05 0.72
CA THR A 304 2.53 -3.23 1.95
C THR A 304 1.66 -2.01 2.26
N ALA A 305 2.16 -0.80 2.04
CA ALA A 305 1.41 0.44 2.25
C ALA A 305 0.38 0.71 1.13
N VAL A 306 0.75 0.39 -0.11
CA VAL A 306 0.05 0.88 -1.31
C VAL A 306 -1.09 -0.05 -1.71
N LEU A 307 -0.87 -1.37 -1.72
CA LEU A 307 -1.82 -2.35 -2.23
C LEU A 307 -3.22 -2.29 -1.56
N PRO A 308 -3.35 -2.12 -0.23
CA PRO A 308 -4.67 -1.99 0.41
C PRO A 308 -5.42 -0.70 -0.01
N SER A 309 -4.68 0.32 -0.43
CA SER A 309 -5.17 1.69 -0.63
C SER A 309 -5.52 2.02 -2.09
N LEU A 310 -5.49 1.03 -2.99
CA LEU A 310 -5.64 1.22 -4.44
C LEU A 310 -7.06 1.57 -4.89
N ASP A 311 -8.07 1.34 -4.06
CA ASP A 311 -9.46 1.71 -4.32
C ASP A 311 -9.74 3.20 -4.12
N CYS A 312 -8.86 3.92 -3.40
CA CYS A 312 -9.09 5.30 -3.01
C CYS A 312 -8.37 6.30 -3.94
N ASP A 313 -9.12 6.98 -4.81
CA ASP A 313 -8.57 7.97 -5.77
C ASP A 313 -7.99 9.23 -5.12
N THR A 314 -8.39 9.52 -3.87
CA THR A 314 -7.86 10.69 -3.15
C THR A 314 -6.46 10.46 -2.60
N LEU A 315 -6.04 9.20 -2.51
CA LEU A 315 -4.71 8.79 -2.07
C LEU A 315 -3.79 8.62 -3.29
N LYS A 316 -2.49 8.86 -3.10
CA LYS A 316 -1.47 8.66 -4.14
C LYS A 316 -1.13 7.19 -4.42
N ALA A 317 -1.86 6.23 -3.84
CA ALA A 317 -1.56 4.81 -3.93
C ALA A 317 -1.44 4.30 -5.38
N LYS A 318 -2.39 4.63 -6.27
CA LYS A 318 -2.31 4.23 -7.69
C LYS A 318 -1.07 4.80 -8.38
N SER A 319 -0.80 6.09 -8.16
CA SER A 319 0.38 6.77 -8.69
C SER A 319 1.68 6.11 -8.25
N VAL A 320 1.78 5.77 -6.96
CA VAL A 320 2.93 5.05 -6.39
C VAL A 320 3.08 3.67 -7.03
N ASN A 321 1.99 2.90 -7.08
CA ASN A 321 1.97 1.57 -7.69
C ASN A 321 2.47 1.58 -9.13
N ASP A 322 1.94 2.49 -9.94
CA ASP A 322 2.26 2.57 -11.36
C ASP A 322 3.73 2.98 -11.56
N TYR A 323 4.23 3.93 -10.77
CA TYR A 323 5.63 4.33 -10.85
C TYR A 323 6.58 3.20 -10.42
N LEU A 324 6.26 2.47 -9.35
CA LEU A 324 7.06 1.32 -8.91
C LEU A 324 7.19 0.25 -9.99
N LEU A 325 6.11 -0.03 -10.75
CA LEU A 325 6.17 -0.95 -11.88
C LEU A 325 7.16 -0.47 -12.96
N THR A 326 7.22 0.84 -13.22
CA THR A 326 8.16 1.41 -14.21
C THR A 326 9.63 1.33 -13.80
N LEU A 327 9.94 1.18 -12.50
CA LEU A 327 11.33 1.04 -12.03
C LEU A 327 11.93 -0.35 -12.32
N ILE A 328 11.08 -1.33 -12.60
CA ILE A 328 11.49 -2.71 -12.85
C ILE A 328 11.45 -2.98 -14.35
N GLU A 329 12.63 -3.03 -14.94
CA GLU A 329 12.86 -3.37 -16.34
C GLU A 329 13.70 -4.66 -16.42
N ALA A 330 13.87 -5.22 -17.62
CA ALA A 330 14.55 -6.51 -17.82
C ALA A 330 16.02 -6.55 -17.31
N ASN A 331 16.68 -5.40 -17.17
CA ASN A 331 18.06 -5.30 -16.68
C ASN A 331 18.15 -4.83 -15.21
N THR A 332 17.02 -4.59 -14.54
CA THR A 332 17.00 -4.15 -13.15
C THR A 332 17.54 -5.26 -12.25
N LYS A 333 18.58 -4.95 -11.47
CA LYS A 333 19.15 -5.87 -10.49
C LYS A 333 18.47 -5.66 -9.14
N ILE A 334 17.71 -6.67 -8.71
CA ILE A 334 17.11 -6.70 -7.37
C ILE A 334 17.73 -7.86 -6.61
N GLU A 335 18.03 -7.63 -5.34
CA GLU A 335 18.55 -8.66 -4.43
C GLU A 335 17.50 -9.75 -4.20
N GLU A 336 17.95 -10.99 -4.12
CA GLU A 336 17.06 -12.17 -3.95
C GLU A 336 16.20 -12.05 -2.69
N GLN A 337 16.76 -11.56 -1.58
CA GLN A 337 16.02 -11.34 -0.34
C GLN A 337 14.88 -10.33 -0.51
N THR A 338 15.11 -9.26 -1.28
CA THR A 338 14.09 -8.25 -1.57
C THR A 338 12.96 -8.86 -2.40
N ILE A 339 13.28 -9.66 -3.42
CA ILE A 339 12.27 -10.38 -4.20
C ILE A 339 11.47 -11.34 -3.32
N ASN A 340 12.11 -12.10 -2.44
CA ASN A 340 11.39 -13.00 -1.52
C ASN A 340 10.37 -12.23 -0.66
N CYS A 341 10.77 -11.09 -0.09
CA CYS A 341 9.86 -10.23 0.69
C CYS A 341 8.72 -9.65 -0.18
N VAL A 342 9.00 -9.28 -1.43
CA VAL A 342 7.97 -8.80 -2.38
C VAL A 342 6.95 -9.90 -2.67
N ILE A 343 7.41 -11.13 -2.95
CA ILE A 343 6.51 -12.27 -3.18
C ILE A 343 5.66 -12.56 -1.94
N GLU A 344 6.24 -12.49 -0.74
CA GLU A 344 5.47 -12.64 0.51
C GLU A 344 4.32 -11.64 0.63
N VAL A 345 4.59 -10.37 0.33
CA VAL A 345 3.57 -9.31 0.34
C VAL A 345 2.51 -9.55 -0.74
N LEU A 346 2.92 -9.86 -1.97
CA LEU A 346 1.99 -10.13 -3.07
C LEU A 346 1.07 -11.31 -2.77
N LEU A 347 1.61 -12.44 -2.29
CA LEU A 347 0.81 -13.61 -1.94
C LEU A 347 -0.13 -13.36 -0.76
N LYS A 348 0.22 -12.46 0.18
CA LYS A 348 -0.69 -12.03 1.24
C LYS A 348 -1.89 -11.25 0.69
N PHE A 349 -1.71 -10.44 -0.35
CA PHE A 349 -2.74 -9.54 -0.89
C PHE A 349 -3.53 -10.10 -2.07
N VAL A 350 -3.14 -11.25 -2.63
CA VAL A 350 -3.85 -11.88 -3.77
C VAL A 350 -5.30 -12.28 -3.43
N THR A 351 -5.60 -12.57 -2.16
CA THR A 351 -6.96 -12.90 -1.67
C THR A 351 -7.59 -11.75 -0.91
N HIS A 352 -7.16 -10.50 -1.15
CA HIS A 352 -7.68 -9.32 -0.47
C HIS A 352 -9.15 -9.07 -0.82
N GLU A 353 -9.94 -8.49 0.09
CA GLU A 353 -11.37 -8.25 -0.12
C GLU A 353 -11.66 -7.32 -1.32
N LYS A 354 -10.78 -6.34 -1.54
CA LYS A 354 -10.89 -5.35 -2.62
C LYS A 354 -10.39 -5.91 -3.95
N ARG A 355 -11.22 -5.79 -4.98
CA ARG A 355 -10.94 -6.30 -6.33
C ARG A 355 -9.72 -5.63 -6.96
N GLU A 356 -9.60 -4.31 -6.81
CA GLU A 356 -8.51 -3.49 -7.36
C GLU A 356 -7.14 -3.94 -6.83
N THR A 357 -7.08 -4.32 -5.55
CA THR A 357 -5.87 -4.87 -4.91
C THR A 357 -5.49 -6.22 -5.53
N ARG A 358 -6.45 -7.13 -5.71
CA ARG A 358 -6.18 -8.45 -6.31
C ARG A 358 -5.69 -8.33 -7.75
N ILE A 359 -6.32 -7.46 -8.55
CA ILE A 359 -5.88 -7.15 -9.92
C ILE A 359 -4.44 -6.61 -9.93
N ALA A 360 -4.12 -5.65 -9.05
CA ALA A 360 -2.78 -5.09 -8.97
C ALA A 360 -1.73 -6.16 -8.60
N VAL A 361 -2.04 -7.04 -7.65
CA VAL A 361 -1.14 -8.15 -7.27
C VAL A 361 -0.85 -9.06 -8.46
N LEU A 362 -1.87 -9.46 -9.23
CA LEU A 362 -1.67 -10.29 -10.42
C LEU A 362 -0.85 -9.57 -11.49
N ASN A 363 -1.08 -8.26 -11.71
CA ASN A 363 -0.28 -7.45 -12.61
C ASN A 363 1.19 -7.37 -12.17
N TRP A 364 1.45 -7.27 -10.86
CA TRP A 364 2.80 -7.33 -10.29
C TRP A 364 3.49 -8.66 -10.57
N ILE A 365 2.83 -9.79 -10.29
CA ILE A 365 3.40 -11.11 -10.56
C ILE A 365 3.67 -11.29 -12.06
N ARG A 366 2.75 -10.83 -12.92
CA ARG A 366 2.93 -10.86 -14.38
C ARG A 366 4.11 -10.01 -14.83
N HIS A 367 4.25 -8.80 -14.29
CA HIS A 367 5.36 -7.89 -14.61
C HIS A 367 6.71 -8.49 -14.20
N LEU A 368 6.79 -9.07 -12.99
CA LEU A 368 7.98 -9.78 -12.51
C LEU A 368 8.30 -11.00 -13.37
N ASN A 369 7.30 -11.76 -13.82
CA ASN A 369 7.50 -12.91 -14.69
C ASN A 369 8.05 -12.49 -16.07
N ALA A 370 7.57 -11.37 -16.61
CA ALA A 370 8.04 -10.85 -17.89
C ALA A 370 9.46 -10.26 -17.82
N THR A 371 9.81 -9.61 -16.71
CA THR A 371 11.09 -8.88 -16.57
C THR A 371 12.21 -9.74 -15.96
N MET A 372 11.89 -10.57 -14.96
CA MET A 372 12.86 -11.39 -14.21
C MET A 372 12.36 -12.83 -13.98
N PRO A 373 12.04 -13.58 -15.05
CA PRO A 373 11.46 -14.93 -14.95
C PRO A 373 12.30 -15.90 -14.12
N SER A 374 13.63 -15.81 -14.20
CA SER A 374 14.53 -16.73 -13.49
C SER A 374 14.54 -16.52 -11.98
N GLN A 375 14.37 -15.28 -11.50
CA GLN A 375 14.28 -15.00 -10.06
C GLN A 375 12.89 -15.36 -9.53
N LEU A 376 11.84 -15.01 -10.27
CA LEU A 376 10.47 -15.39 -9.90
C LEU A 376 10.31 -16.92 -9.82
N PHE A 377 10.99 -17.65 -10.70
CA PHE A 377 10.97 -19.11 -10.75
C PHE A 377 11.33 -19.77 -9.41
N LEU A 378 12.28 -19.21 -8.65
CA LEU A 378 12.69 -19.74 -7.34
C LEU A 378 11.54 -19.76 -6.31
N HIS A 379 10.50 -18.97 -6.54
CA HIS A 379 9.33 -18.87 -5.66
C HIS A 379 8.08 -19.55 -6.23
N MET A 380 8.18 -20.25 -7.37
CA MET A 380 7.01 -20.83 -8.05
C MET A 380 6.27 -21.90 -7.23
N ASP A 381 6.96 -22.61 -6.33
CA ASP A 381 6.29 -23.57 -5.44
C ASP A 381 5.32 -22.89 -4.47
N ARG A 382 5.53 -21.60 -4.16
CA ARG A 382 4.62 -20.80 -3.32
C ARG A 382 3.58 -20.04 -4.17
N ILE A 383 3.98 -19.53 -5.33
CA ILE A 383 3.13 -18.72 -6.20
C ILE A 383 2.07 -19.59 -6.88
N PHE A 384 2.46 -20.72 -7.46
CA PHE A 384 1.59 -21.53 -8.30
C PHE A 384 0.34 -22.07 -7.59
N PRO A 385 0.41 -22.61 -6.36
CA PRO A 385 -0.79 -23.04 -5.63
C PRO A 385 -1.77 -21.90 -5.34
N VAL A 386 -1.24 -20.69 -5.13
CA VAL A 386 -2.04 -19.51 -4.81
C VAL A 386 -2.77 -19.00 -6.04
N LEU A 387 -2.09 -18.91 -7.20
CA LEU A 387 -2.72 -18.57 -8.48
C LEU A 387 -3.84 -19.59 -8.82
N LEU A 388 -3.58 -20.89 -8.64
CA LEU A 388 -4.64 -21.88 -8.78
C LEU A 388 -5.86 -21.58 -7.90
N GLY A 389 -5.66 -21.26 -6.63
CA GLY A 389 -6.76 -20.80 -5.76
C GLY A 389 -7.52 -19.59 -6.32
N THR A 390 -6.82 -18.66 -6.98
CA THR A 390 -7.39 -17.47 -7.62
C THR A 390 -8.30 -17.78 -8.81
N LEU A 391 -8.25 -18.98 -9.42
CA LEU A 391 -9.22 -19.41 -10.43
C LEU A 391 -10.66 -19.53 -9.89
N SER A 392 -10.81 -19.58 -8.57
CA SER A 392 -12.11 -19.59 -7.88
C SER A 392 -12.60 -18.19 -7.49
N ASP A 393 -11.87 -17.12 -7.87
CA ASP A 393 -12.26 -15.74 -7.55
C ASP A 393 -13.67 -15.41 -8.07
N THR A 394 -14.37 -14.54 -7.35
CA THR A 394 -15.72 -14.10 -7.73
C THR A 394 -15.70 -13.14 -8.93
N SER A 395 -14.59 -12.44 -9.16
CA SER A 395 -14.44 -11.49 -10.26
C SER A 395 -13.88 -12.14 -11.52
N ASP A 396 -14.64 -12.04 -12.62
CA ASP A 396 -14.20 -12.52 -13.93
C ASP A 396 -12.92 -11.82 -14.41
N GLU A 397 -12.71 -10.56 -14.09
CA GLU A 397 -11.49 -9.83 -14.47
C GLU A 397 -10.25 -10.39 -13.79
N VAL A 398 -10.34 -10.70 -12.49
CA VAL A 398 -9.26 -11.34 -11.72
C VAL A 398 -8.95 -12.72 -12.30
N LEU A 399 -10.00 -13.53 -12.53
CA LEU A 399 -9.87 -14.85 -13.15
C LEU A 399 -9.19 -14.79 -14.52
N LEU A 400 -9.66 -13.90 -15.40
CA LEU A 400 -9.10 -13.77 -16.74
C LEU A 400 -7.63 -13.37 -16.66
N LEU A 401 -7.27 -12.38 -15.83
CA LEU A 401 -5.89 -11.94 -15.66
C LEU A 401 -4.99 -13.07 -15.13
N ASP A 402 -5.46 -13.83 -14.16
CA ASP A 402 -4.75 -14.99 -13.63
C ASP A 402 -4.56 -16.10 -14.68
N LEU A 403 -5.57 -16.38 -15.51
CA LEU A 403 -5.45 -17.33 -16.62
C LEU A 403 -4.42 -16.91 -17.67
N HIS A 404 -4.32 -15.60 -17.97
CA HIS A 404 -3.25 -15.09 -18.83
C HIS A 404 -1.89 -15.34 -18.20
N LEU A 405 -1.73 -15.03 -16.91
CA LEU A 405 -0.48 -15.25 -16.18
C LEU A 405 -0.09 -16.73 -16.13
N LEU A 406 -1.01 -17.63 -15.77
CA LEU A 406 -0.77 -19.07 -15.76
C LEU A 406 -0.42 -19.61 -17.14
N SER A 407 -1.05 -19.09 -18.20
CA SER A 407 -0.73 -19.45 -19.58
C SER A 407 0.68 -18.98 -19.97
N ASP A 408 1.06 -17.77 -19.59
CA ASP A 408 2.42 -17.24 -19.82
C ASP A 408 3.47 -18.06 -19.06
N ILE A 409 3.18 -18.44 -17.80
CA ILE A 409 4.03 -19.31 -16.99
C ILE A 409 4.13 -20.71 -17.61
N CYS A 410 3.07 -21.25 -18.23
CA CYS A 410 3.14 -22.55 -18.88
C CYS A 410 3.93 -22.53 -20.20
N GLN A 411 3.97 -21.39 -20.90
CA GLN A 411 4.62 -21.22 -22.20
C GLN A 411 6.09 -20.79 -22.09
N SER A 412 6.39 -19.78 -21.26
CA SER A 412 7.72 -19.14 -21.15
C SER A 412 8.80 -20.06 -20.56
N ASN A 413 8.38 -21.20 -20.05
CA ASN A 413 9.11 -22.03 -19.10
C ASN A 413 9.28 -23.47 -19.59
N ALA A 414 8.85 -23.77 -20.81
CA ALA A 414 8.94 -25.10 -21.41
C ALA A 414 10.38 -25.64 -21.46
N ASP A 415 11.38 -24.77 -21.59
CA ASP A 415 12.80 -25.13 -21.65
C ASP A 415 13.56 -24.91 -20.32
N ARG A 416 12.93 -24.28 -19.31
CA ARG A 416 13.60 -23.86 -18.07
C ARG A 416 13.21 -24.69 -16.84
N TYR A 417 12.05 -25.32 -16.88
CA TYR A 417 11.63 -26.23 -15.83
C TYR A 417 12.31 -27.58 -16.06
N ASP A 418 13.16 -27.99 -15.11
CA ASP A 418 13.55 -29.39 -14.94
C ASP A 418 12.35 -30.20 -14.37
N VAL A 419 11.16 -30.00 -14.94
CA VAL A 419 9.97 -30.77 -14.60
C VAL A 419 10.07 -32.07 -15.38
N ASP A 420 10.72 -33.04 -14.75
CA ASP A 420 10.69 -34.40 -15.23
C ASP A 420 9.26 -34.94 -15.07
N LEU A 421 8.63 -35.30 -16.19
CA LEU A 421 7.33 -35.97 -16.21
C LEU A 421 7.32 -37.25 -15.36
N LYS A 422 8.49 -37.86 -15.12
CA LYS A 422 8.63 -39.04 -14.25
C LYS A 422 8.39 -38.73 -12.77
N SER A 423 8.56 -37.47 -12.33
CA SER A 423 8.30 -37.04 -10.95
C SER A 423 6.82 -37.13 -10.57
N PHE A 424 5.91 -37.08 -11.55
CA PHE A 424 4.45 -37.12 -11.35
C PHE A 424 3.86 -38.53 -11.18
N GLN A 425 4.71 -39.55 -10.98
CA GLN A 425 4.30 -40.95 -10.83
C GLN A 425 3.35 -41.40 -11.96
N LEU A 426 3.62 -40.95 -13.20
CA LEU A 426 2.85 -41.28 -14.40
C LEU A 426 3.30 -42.64 -14.95
N SER A 427 2.38 -43.44 -15.50
CA SER A 427 2.75 -44.67 -16.20
C SER A 427 3.50 -44.36 -17.51
N GLU A 428 4.36 -45.26 -17.97
CA GLU A 428 5.13 -45.07 -19.21
C GLU A 428 4.24 -44.77 -20.42
N ASP A 429 3.09 -45.42 -20.51
CA ASP A 429 2.09 -45.18 -21.57
C ASP A 429 1.47 -43.78 -21.49
N THR A 430 1.22 -43.28 -20.27
CA THR A 430 0.71 -41.90 -20.07
C THR A 430 1.75 -40.85 -20.45
N VAL A 431 3.02 -41.07 -20.07
CA VAL A 431 4.12 -40.17 -20.45
C VAL A 431 4.30 -40.13 -21.96
N LYS A 432 4.22 -41.29 -22.63
CA LYS A 432 4.27 -41.37 -24.10
C LYS A 432 3.12 -40.60 -24.74
N ASN A 433 1.90 -40.73 -24.20
CA ASN A 433 0.75 -40.00 -24.71
C ASN A 433 0.82 -38.49 -24.44
N LEU A 434 1.52 -38.05 -23.39
CA LEU A 434 1.70 -36.63 -23.06
C LEU A 434 2.95 -35.99 -23.67
N SER A 435 3.79 -36.74 -24.39
CA SER A 435 5.04 -36.24 -24.96
C SER A 435 4.94 -34.98 -25.84
N PRO A 436 3.83 -34.69 -26.58
CA PRO A 436 3.73 -33.44 -27.35
C PRO A 436 3.27 -32.24 -26.50
N VAL A 437 2.89 -32.45 -25.23
CA VAL A 437 2.41 -31.41 -24.31
C VAL A 437 3.59 -30.95 -23.42
N SER A 438 3.71 -29.65 -23.18
CA SER A 438 4.77 -29.15 -22.29
C SER A 438 4.61 -29.70 -20.86
N PRO A 439 5.68 -30.08 -20.16
CA PRO A 439 5.59 -30.60 -18.79
C PRO A 439 4.92 -29.64 -17.81
N SER A 440 5.14 -28.33 -17.98
CA SER A 440 4.48 -27.29 -17.18
C SER A 440 2.97 -27.27 -17.38
N LEU A 441 2.49 -27.44 -18.62
CA LEU A 441 1.07 -27.56 -18.91
C LEU A 441 0.49 -28.86 -18.34
N VAL A 442 1.25 -29.95 -18.33
CA VAL A 442 0.84 -31.20 -17.65
C VAL A 442 0.69 -30.99 -16.14
N LYS A 443 1.66 -30.34 -15.48
CA LYS A 443 1.58 -30.00 -14.05
C LYS A 443 0.34 -29.16 -13.76
N PHE A 444 0.11 -28.13 -14.57
CA PHE A 444 -1.09 -27.29 -14.47
C PHE A 444 -2.38 -28.08 -14.65
N ALA A 445 -2.46 -28.93 -15.68
CA ALA A 445 -3.65 -29.76 -15.93
C ALA A 445 -3.94 -30.73 -14.77
N ILE A 446 -2.91 -31.31 -14.14
CA ILE A 446 -3.06 -32.13 -12.93
C ILE A 446 -3.68 -31.31 -11.80
N SER A 447 -3.09 -30.15 -11.47
CA SER A 447 -3.58 -29.32 -10.38
C SER A 447 -4.96 -28.72 -10.64
N LEU A 448 -5.29 -28.40 -11.89
CA LEU A 448 -6.62 -27.95 -12.29
C LEU A 448 -7.67 -29.06 -12.09
N LEU A 449 -7.36 -30.30 -12.46
CA LEU A 449 -8.25 -31.44 -12.20
C LEU A 449 -8.40 -31.72 -10.70
N GLU A 450 -7.34 -31.56 -9.90
CA GLU A 450 -7.41 -31.67 -8.44
C GLU A 450 -8.33 -30.61 -7.83
N MET A 451 -8.26 -29.36 -8.31
CA MET A 451 -9.15 -28.28 -7.90
C MET A 451 -10.61 -28.58 -8.26
N PHE A 452 -10.89 -28.97 -9.50
CA PHE A 452 -12.25 -29.37 -9.90
C PHE A 452 -12.77 -30.56 -9.09
N ARG A 453 -11.89 -31.46 -8.64
CA ARG A 453 -12.26 -32.59 -7.77
C ARG A 453 -12.62 -32.10 -6.37
N ALA A 454 -11.85 -31.16 -5.82
CA ALA A 454 -12.09 -30.57 -4.50
C ALA A 454 -13.37 -29.73 -4.47
N GLU A 455 -13.65 -28.99 -5.55
CA GLU A 455 -14.83 -28.12 -5.67
C GLU A 455 -15.60 -28.36 -6.97
N PRO A 456 -16.50 -29.38 -7.01
CA PRO A 456 -17.26 -29.73 -8.20
C PRO A 456 -18.17 -28.62 -8.74
N ALA A 457 -18.54 -27.64 -7.91
CA ALA A 457 -19.34 -26.49 -8.33
C ALA A 457 -18.62 -25.60 -9.35
N LEU A 458 -17.28 -25.59 -9.34
CA LEU A 458 -16.48 -24.86 -10.32
C LEU A 458 -16.65 -25.41 -11.74
N LEU A 459 -17.05 -26.68 -11.93
CA LEU A 459 -17.22 -27.28 -13.26
C LEU A 459 -18.43 -26.74 -14.07
N ASN A 460 -19.24 -25.87 -13.47
CA ASN A 460 -20.35 -25.20 -14.15
C ASN A 460 -19.83 -24.04 -15.02
N ASP A 461 -20.44 -22.87 -14.94
CA ASP A 461 -20.10 -21.72 -15.78
C ASP A 461 -18.63 -21.28 -15.64
N ARG A 462 -18.07 -21.38 -14.42
CA ARG A 462 -16.68 -21.01 -14.13
C ARG A 462 -15.67 -21.90 -14.86
N GLY A 463 -15.87 -23.22 -14.83
CA GLY A 463 -15.02 -24.20 -15.49
C GLY A 463 -15.12 -24.11 -17.01
N VAL A 464 -16.33 -23.86 -17.53
CA VAL A 464 -16.55 -23.55 -18.96
C VAL A 464 -15.72 -22.32 -19.36
N LEU A 465 -15.77 -21.24 -18.59
CA LEU A 465 -15.00 -20.01 -18.84
C LEU A 465 -13.48 -20.27 -18.78
N ILE A 466 -13.00 -21.02 -17.78
CA ILE A 466 -11.59 -21.40 -17.65
C ILE A 466 -11.10 -22.14 -18.90
N ILE A 467 -11.78 -23.21 -19.29
CA ILE A 467 -11.35 -24.02 -20.44
C ILE A 467 -11.40 -23.23 -21.74
N ARG A 468 -12.45 -22.43 -21.96
CA ARG A 468 -12.56 -21.57 -23.13
C ARG A 468 -11.41 -20.57 -23.21
N GLN A 469 -11.12 -19.89 -22.11
CA GLN A 469 -10.06 -18.90 -22.08
C GLN A 469 -8.68 -19.55 -22.26
N LEU A 470 -8.42 -20.71 -21.67
CA LEU A 470 -7.17 -21.45 -21.92
C LEU A 470 -7.03 -21.80 -23.41
N CYS A 471 -8.10 -22.22 -24.07
CA CYS A 471 -8.09 -22.52 -25.51
C CYS A 471 -7.89 -21.27 -26.40
N LEU A 472 -8.14 -20.07 -25.87
CA LEU A 472 -7.80 -18.82 -26.56
C LEU A 472 -6.32 -18.45 -26.38
N LEU A 473 -5.74 -18.78 -25.22
CA LEU A 473 -4.40 -18.38 -24.83
C LEU A 473 -3.31 -19.37 -25.24
N MET A 474 -3.68 -20.64 -25.42
CA MET A 474 -2.77 -21.74 -25.76
C MET A 474 -3.39 -22.66 -26.80
N GLU A 475 -2.59 -23.55 -27.38
CA GLU A 475 -3.05 -24.52 -28.39
C GLU A 475 -4.15 -25.45 -27.81
N PRO A 476 -5.40 -25.40 -28.33
CA PRO A 476 -6.52 -26.20 -27.80
C PRO A 476 -6.24 -27.71 -27.81
N ALA A 477 -5.51 -28.17 -28.83
CA ALA A 477 -5.12 -29.57 -28.97
C ALA A 477 -4.31 -30.08 -27.76
N HIS A 478 -3.39 -29.27 -27.25
CA HIS A 478 -2.56 -29.63 -26.10
C HIS A 478 -3.36 -29.65 -24.80
N ILE A 479 -4.27 -28.69 -24.61
CA ILE A 479 -5.14 -28.63 -23.42
C ILE A 479 -6.05 -29.85 -23.36
N TYR A 480 -6.78 -30.13 -24.44
CA TYR A 480 -7.69 -31.28 -24.50
C TYR A 480 -6.93 -32.60 -24.34
N ARG A 481 -5.77 -32.73 -24.98
CA ARG A 481 -4.92 -33.91 -24.83
C ARG A 481 -4.46 -34.11 -23.39
N ALA A 482 -3.97 -33.06 -22.73
CA ALA A 482 -3.51 -33.11 -21.35
C ALA A 482 -4.64 -33.57 -20.42
N LEU A 483 -5.79 -32.89 -20.45
CA LEU A 483 -6.92 -33.19 -19.58
C LEU A 483 -7.47 -34.59 -19.83
N CYS A 484 -7.67 -34.99 -21.09
CA CYS A 484 -8.22 -36.31 -21.41
C CYS A 484 -7.28 -37.45 -21.00
N VAL A 485 -5.98 -37.35 -21.32
CA VAL A 485 -5.02 -38.40 -20.94
C VAL A 485 -4.93 -38.53 -19.42
N LEU A 486 -4.96 -37.42 -18.68
CA LEU A 486 -4.96 -37.45 -17.21
C LEU A 486 -6.25 -38.05 -16.63
N LEU A 487 -7.41 -37.79 -17.23
CA LEU A 487 -8.69 -38.38 -16.84
C LEU A 487 -8.74 -39.92 -16.99
N LEU A 488 -7.89 -40.53 -17.82
CA LEU A 488 -7.82 -42.00 -17.92
C LEU A 488 -7.40 -42.66 -16.61
N ARG A 489 -6.62 -41.94 -15.79
CA ARG A 489 -6.15 -42.38 -14.47
C ARG A 489 -7.18 -42.19 -13.38
N GLU A 490 -8.24 -41.43 -13.65
CA GLU A 490 -9.23 -41.07 -12.67
C GLU A 490 -10.10 -42.26 -12.30
N GLN A 491 -10.36 -42.42 -10.99
CA GLN A 491 -11.20 -43.50 -10.47
C GLN A 491 -12.66 -43.08 -10.32
N SER A 492 -12.91 -41.80 -10.04
CA SER A 492 -14.25 -41.27 -9.82
C SER A 492 -15.00 -41.10 -11.15
N ILE A 493 -15.88 -42.06 -11.46
CA ILE A 493 -16.67 -42.04 -12.70
C ILE A 493 -17.57 -40.78 -12.78
N THR A 494 -18.13 -40.34 -11.66
CA THR A 494 -18.98 -39.14 -11.61
C THR A 494 -18.19 -37.88 -11.93
N PHE A 495 -16.97 -37.77 -11.41
CA PHE A 495 -16.08 -36.65 -11.73
C PHE A 495 -15.67 -36.65 -13.21
N ILE A 496 -15.27 -37.81 -13.75
CA ILE A 496 -14.96 -37.97 -15.18
C ILE A 496 -16.16 -37.52 -16.03
N GLN A 497 -17.36 -37.96 -15.69
CA GLN A 497 -18.58 -37.60 -16.42
C GLN A 497 -18.80 -36.09 -16.47
N ASN A 498 -18.66 -35.41 -15.34
CA ASN A 498 -18.86 -33.96 -15.26
C ASN A 498 -17.81 -33.20 -16.08
N VAL A 499 -16.53 -33.54 -15.93
CA VAL A 499 -15.44 -32.90 -16.69
C VAL A 499 -15.60 -33.15 -18.18
N VAL A 500 -15.87 -34.40 -18.60
CA VAL A 500 -16.08 -34.74 -20.02
C VAL A 500 -17.30 -34.02 -20.59
N SER A 501 -18.40 -33.92 -19.83
CA SER A 501 -19.59 -33.19 -20.26
C SER A 501 -19.30 -31.70 -20.48
N MET A 502 -18.55 -31.07 -19.57
CA MET A 502 -18.10 -29.69 -19.71
C MET A 502 -17.19 -29.52 -20.93
N LEU A 503 -16.18 -30.39 -21.11
CA LEU A 503 -15.27 -30.34 -22.25
C LEU A 503 -16.00 -30.53 -23.59
N HIS A 504 -16.96 -31.45 -23.68
CA HIS A 504 -17.78 -31.61 -24.89
C HIS A 504 -18.66 -30.39 -25.15
N GLY A 505 -19.30 -29.84 -24.12
CA GLY A 505 -20.09 -28.62 -24.22
C GLY A 505 -19.26 -27.46 -24.79
N VAL A 506 -18.05 -27.25 -24.25
CA VAL A 506 -17.10 -26.25 -24.75
C VAL A 506 -16.68 -26.57 -26.18
N LEU A 507 -16.25 -27.80 -26.47
CA LEU A 507 -15.82 -28.23 -27.81
C LEU A 507 -16.89 -28.00 -28.88
N LEU A 508 -18.17 -28.15 -28.56
CA LEU A 508 -19.27 -27.98 -29.52
C LEU A 508 -19.68 -26.52 -29.71
N THR A 509 -19.67 -25.73 -28.62
CA THR A 509 -20.27 -24.40 -28.61
C THR A 509 -19.29 -23.25 -28.83
N ALA A 510 -18.03 -23.41 -28.41
CA ALA A 510 -17.05 -22.33 -28.40
C ALA A 510 -16.45 -22.09 -29.80
N THR A 511 -16.46 -20.86 -30.30
CA THR A 511 -16.04 -20.53 -31.67
C THR A 511 -14.54 -20.75 -31.89
N GLU A 512 -13.74 -20.49 -30.87
CA GLU A 512 -12.28 -20.66 -30.82
C GLU A 512 -11.82 -22.10 -31.09
N LEU A 513 -12.68 -23.09 -30.87
CA LEU A 513 -12.39 -24.51 -31.09
C LEU A 513 -12.72 -25.00 -32.51
N PHE A 514 -13.02 -24.10 -33.46
CA PHE A 514 -13.36 -24.47 -34.83
C PHE A 514 -12.27 -25.30 -35.51
N ILE A 515 -11.00 -24.91 -35.36
CA ILE A 515 -9.87 -25.63 -35.96
C ILE A 515 -9.78 -27.04 -35.39
N LEU A 516 -9.91 -27.19 -34.07
CA LEU A 516 -9.90 -28.50 -33.44
C LEU A 516 -11.08 -29.36 -33.92
N ARG A 517 -12.28 -28.80 -34.02
CA ARG A 517 -13.46 -29.50 -34.58
C ARG A 517 -13.22 -29.98 -36.01
N ASP A 518 -12.63 -29.15 -36.87
CA ASP A 518 -12.35 -29.52 -38.26
C ASP A 518 -11.28 -30.62 -38.34
N GLN A 519 -10.23 -30.53 -37.52
CA GLN A 519 -9.21 -31.57 -37.40
C GLN A 519 -9.78 -32.91 -36.91
N LEU A 520 -10.68 -32.88 -35.92
CA LEU A 520 -11.38 -34.06 -35.43
C LEU A 520 -12.32 -34.64 -36.49
N ARG A 521 -13.02 -33.80 -37.25
CA ARG A 521 -13.88 -34.22 -38.36
C ARG A 521 -13.11 -34.96 -39.45
N MET A 522 -11.89 -34.52 -39.77
CA MET A 522 -11.05 -35.15 -40.80
C MET A 522 -10.49 -36.52 -40.39
N LEU A 523 -10.58 -36.87 -39.11
CA LEU A 523 -10.10 -38.15 -38.58
C LEU A 523 -11.19 -39.21 -38.48
N GLU A 524 -12.47 -38.84 -38.58
CA GLU A 524 -13.59 -39.78 -38.49
C GLU A 524 -13.93 -40.43 -39.84
N GLY A 525 -13.24 -41.53 -40.12
CA GLY A 525 -13.82 -42.64 -40.87
C GLY A 525 -14.45 -43.64 -39.90
N LYS A 526 -15.78 -43.60 -39.75
CA LYS A 526 -16.69 -44.48 -38.97
C LYS A 526 -17.00 -44.04 -37.52
N VAL A 527 -18.09 -43.29 -37.36
CA VAL A 527 -18.83 -43.17 -36.08
C VAL A 527 -20.13 -43.97 -36.21
N ASP A 528 -20.36 -44.92 -35.30
CA ASP A 528 -21.65 -45.58 -35.15
C ASP A 528 -22.64 -44.62 -34.46
N MET A 529 -23.76 -44.34 -35.13
CA MET A 529 -24.82 -43.45 -34.62
C MET A 529 -25.53 -44.08 -33.41
N THR A 530 -25.22 -43.61 -32.20
CA THR A 530 -25.86 -44.05 -30.96
C THR A 530 -27.02 -43.12 -30.55
N LEU A 531 -27.98 -43.65 -29.78
CA LEU A 531 -29.18 -42.93 -29.36
C LEU A 531 -28.85 -41.65 -28.55
N ASP A 532 -27.79 -41.69 -27.74
CA ASP A 532 -27.32 -40.52 -26.97
C ASP A 532 -26.78 -39.41 -27.88
N VAL A 533 -26.07 -39.78 -28.97
CA VAL A 533 -25.59 -38.82 -29.98
C VAL A 533 -26.75 -38.18 -30.71
N LEU A 534 -27.80 -38.95 -31.02
CA LEU A 534 -29.03 -38.42 -31.62
C LEU A 534 -29.74 -37.42 -30.70
N VAL A 535 -29.77 -37.67 -29.38
CA VAL A 535 -30.35 -36.75 -28.40
C VAL A 535 -29.56 -35.44 -28.29
N GLU A 536 -28.22 -35.50 -28.32
CA GLU A 536 -27.40 -34.29 -28.30
C GLU A 536 -27.48 -33.50 -29.62
N ILE A 537 -27.60 -34.17 -30.76
CA ILE A 537 -27.87 -33.51 -32.04
C ILE A 537 -29.27 -32.84 -32.01
N ASP A 538 -30.29 -33.50 -31.45
CA ASP A 538 -31.63 -32.94 -31.29
C ASP A 538 -31.62 -31.66 -30.42
N LYS A 539 -30.91 -31.68 -29.28
CA LYS A 539 -30.70 -30.48 -28.44
C LYS A 539 -29.95 -29.38 -29.18
N LEU A 540 -28.89 -29.71 -29.92
CA LEU A 540 -28.11 -28.74 -30.69
C LEU A 540 -29.00 -28.04 -31.74
N VAL A 541 -29.84 -28.79 -32.43
CA VAL A 541 -30.79 -28.24 -33.41
C VAL A 541 -31.81 -27.32 -32.75
N ASN A 542 -32.34 -27.69 -31.59
CA ASN A 542 -33.22 -26.83 -30.81
C ASN A 542 -32.51 -25.55 -30.33
N MET A 543 -31.21 -25.61 -30.05
CA MET A 543 -30.40 -24.42 -29.72
C MET A 543 -30.16 -23.49 -30.90
N ILE A 544 -30.10 -23.99 -32.15
CA ILE A 544 -29.96 -23.14 -33.35
C ILE A 544 -31.15 -22.18 -33.48
N GLU A 545 -32.33 -22.64 -33.08
CA GLU A 545 -33.56 -21.86 -33.05
C GLU A 545 -33.67 -20.91 -31.83
N SER A 546 -32.90 -21.21 -30.78
CA SER A 546 -32.83 -20.37 -29.58
C SER A 546 -32.12 -19.04 -29.85
N PRO A 547 -32.43 -17.97 -29.07
CA PRO A 547 -31.69 -16.71 -29.12
C PRO A 547 -30.17 -16.86 -28.90
N VAL A 548 -29.75 -17.90 -28.16
CA VAL A 548 -28.33 -18.16 -27.82
C VAL A 548 -27.46 -18.33 -29.06
N LEU A 549 -27.98 -18.97 -30.12
CA LEU A 549 -27.27 -19.18 -31.39
C LEU A 549 -27.82 -18.31 -32.52
N ALA A 550 -28.39 -17.13 -32.21
CA ALA A 550 -28.88 -16.20 -33.23
C ALA A 550 -27.81 -15.82 -34.26
N TYR A 551 -26.54 -15.73 -33.84
CA TYR A 551 -25.41 -15.44 -34.74
C TYR A 551 -25.22 -16.54 -35.81
N VAL A 552 -25.46 -17.81 -35.49
CA VAL A 552 -25.39 -18.93 -36.44
C VAL A 552 -26.44 -18.76 -37.55
N ARG A 553 -27.63 -18.27 -37.19
CA ARG A 553 -28.69 -17.94 -38.17
C ARG A 553 -28.33 -16.74 -39.03
N MET A 554 -27.62 -15.76 -38.47
CA MET A 554 -27.09 -14.63 -39.24
C MET A 554 -25.95 -15.05 -40.17
N ASP A 555 -25.08 -15.98 -39.75
CA ASP A 555 -24.01 -16.55 -40.56
C ASP A 555 -24.53 -17.42 -41.71
N LEU A 556 -25.71 -18.05 -41.55
CA LEU A 556 -26.41 -18.71 -42.66
C LEU A 556 -26.87 -17.74 -43.76
N LEU A 557 -27.02 -16.46 -43.43
CA LEU A 557 -27.34 -15.39 -44.39
C LEU A 557 -26.08 -14.70 -44.94
N SER A 558 -24.90 -15.03 -44.41
CA SER A 558 -23.63 -14.43 -44.80
C SER A 558 -22.95 -15.21 -45.91
N ALA A 559 -22.56 -14.51 -46.98
CA ALA A 559 -21.91 -15.11 -48.15
C ALA A 559 -20.63 -15.91 -47.81
N CYS A 560 -19.83 -15.48 -46.83
CA CYS A 560 -18.57 -16.15 -46.48
C CYS A 560 -18.76 -17.45 -45.68
N HIS A 561 -19.82 -17.57 -44.88
CA HIS A 561 -20.02 -18.70 -43.96
C HIS A 561 -21.13 -19.66 -44.42
N GLN A 562 -22.06 -19.19 -45.25
CA GLN A 562 -23.25 -19.92 -45.65
C GLN A 562 -22.95 -21.29 -46.27
N ARG A 563 -22.01 -21.40 -47.22
CA ARG A 563 -21.76 -22.67 -47.94
C ARG A 563 -21.28 -23.77 -46.98
N SER A 564 -20.30 -23.46 -46.14
CA SER A 564 -19.75 -24.42 -45.18
C SER A 564 -20.78 -24.76 -44.10
N LEU A 565 -21.48 -23.76 -43.57
CA LEU A 565 -22.46 -23.94 -42.50
C LEU A 565 -23.69 -24.72 -42.97
N SER A 566 -24.25 -24.40 -44.13
CA SER A 566 -25.35 -25.16 -44.76
C SER A 566 -24.96 -26.60 -45.08
N THR A 567 -23.72 -26.86 -45.49
CA THR A 567 -23.20 -28.21 -45.73
C THR A 567 -23.14 -29.02 -44.43
N VAL A 568 -22.63 -28.42 -43.34
CA VAL A 568 -22.58 -29.07 -42.02
C VAL A 568 -23.97 -29.34 -41.47
N LEU A 569 -24.87 -28.35 -41.53
CA LEU A 569 -26.26 -28.50 -41.07
C LEU A 569 -27.04 -29.51 -41.92
N SER A 570 -26.78 -29.60 -43.23
CA SER A 570 -27.38 -30.63 -44.10
C SER A 570 -26.84 -32.03 -43.81
N ALA A 571 -25.54 -32.15 -43.47
CA ALA A 571 -24.96 -33.41 -43.03
C ALA A 571 -25.55 -33.84 -41.68
N LEU A 572 -25.73 -32.92 -40.73
CA LEU A 572 -26.44 -33.17 -39.48
C LEU A 572 -27.90 -33.60 -39.74
N LEU A 573 -28.59 -32.97 -40.69
CA LEU A 573 -29.94 -33.35 -41.09
C LEU A 573 -30.01 -34.80 -41.61
N MET A 574 -29.02 -35.25 -42.38
CA MET A 574 -28.93 -36.62 -42.88
C MET A 574 -28.65 -37.66 -41.80
N LEU A 575 -28.03 -37.26 -40.69
CA LEU A 575 -27.70 -38.15 -39.57
C LEU A 575 -28.87 -38.32 -38.58
N MET A 576 -29.87 -37.43 -38.62
CA MET A 576 -31.02 -37.47 -37.71
C MET A 576 -32.17 -38.36 -38.23
N PRO A 577 -32.88 -39.09 -37.35
CA PRO A 577 -34.19 -39.64 -37.66
C PRO A 577 -35.22 -38.51 -37.82
N GLN A 578 -36.38 -38.81 -38.46
CA GLN A 578 -37.50 -37.88 -38.65
C GLN A 578 -38.15 -37.46 -37.31
N SER A 579 -37.47 -36.58 -36.60
CA SER A 579 -37.80 -36.00 -35.30
C SER A 579 -38.26 -34.54 -35.45
N ASP A 580 -38.75 -33.94 -34.37
CA ASP A 580 -39.12 -32.52 -34.37
C ASP A 580 -37.90 -31.62 -34.66
N ALA A 581 -36.72 -31.97 -34.15
CA ALA A 581 -35.46 -31.30 -34.52
C ALA A 581 -35.17 -31.43 -36.02
N PHE A 582 -35.32 -32.63 -36.60
CA PHE A 582 -35.16 -32.80 -38.05
C PHE A 582 -36.05 -31.85 -38.85
N HIS A 583 -37.33 -31.77 -38.50
CA HIS A 583 -38.26 -30.85 -39.20
C HIS A 583 -37.89 -29.38 -38.99
N THR A 584 -37.41 -29.03 -37.80
CA THR A 584 -36.98 -27.69 -37.43
C THR A 584 -35.75 -27.25 -38.24
N LEU A 585 -34.70 -28.08 -38.27
CA LEU A 585 -33.51 -27.82 -39.06
C LEU A 585 -33.80 -27.81 -40.57
N HIS A 586 -34.65 -28.71 -41.04
CA HIS A 586 -35.04 -28.78 -42.45
C HIS A 586 -35.75 -27.50 -42.90
N LYS A 587 -36.73 -27.01 -42.12
CA LYS A 587 -37.41 -25.73 -42.39
C LYS A 587 -36.44 -24.56 -42.39
N ARG A 588 -35.48 -24.54 -41.46
CA ARG A 588 -34.47 -23.48 -41.37
C ARG A 588 -33.56 -23.47 -42.60
N LEU A 589 -33.09 -24.63 -43.05
CA LEU A 589 -32.26 -24.78 -44.25
C LEU A 589 -33.03 -24.39 -45.53
N GLN A 590 -34.33 -24.68 -45.61
CA GLN A 590 -35.18 -24.25 -46.72
C GLN A 590 -35.35 -22.72 -46.79
N ALA A 591 -35.24 -22.02 -45.66
CA ALA A 591 -35.35 -20.57 -45.59
C ALA A 591 -34.04 -19.83 -45.93
N VAL A 592 -32.94 -20.56 -46.21
CA VAL A 592 -31.65 -19.95 -46.54
C VAL A 592 -31.62 -19.54 -48.03
N PRO A 593 -31.40 -18.26 -48.37
CA PRO A 593 -31.36 -17.80 -49.75
C PRO A 593 -30.11 -18.31 -50.48
N ALA A 594 -30.21 -18.75 -51.74
CA ALA A 594 -29.06 -19.23 -52.50
C ALA A 594 -28.10 -18.07 -52.87
N LEU A 595 -27.03 -17.85 -52.09
CA LEU A 595 -26.00 -16.86 -52.40
C LEU A 595 -24.88 -17.49 -53.22
N THR A 596 -24.68 -17.01 -54.45
CA THR A 596 -23.53 -17.37 -55.29
C THR A 596 -22.29 -16.57 -54.91
N VAL A 597 -21.33 -17.20 -54.23
CA VAL A 597 -19.98 -16.64 -54.06
C VAL A 597 -19.08 -17.12 -55.18
N VAL A 598 -18.62 -16.19 -56.02
CA VAL A 598 -17.49 -16.36 -56.93
C VAL A 598 -16.21 -16.16 -56.08
N GLY A 599 -15.55 -17.26 -55.70
CA GLY A 599 -14.31 -17.21 -54.92
C GLY A 599 -13.68 -18.58 -54.74
N LYS A 600 -12.38 -18.68 -55.04
CA LYS A 600 -11.55 -19.90 -55.05
C LYS A 600 -11.55 -20.65 -53.72
N GLU A 601 -11.66 -21.97 -53.79
CA GLU A 601 -11.40 -22.89 -52.68
C GLU A 601 -9.93 -22.79 -52.24
N VAL A 602 -9.69 -22.49 -50.97
CA VAL A 602 -8.38 -22.61 -50.33
C VAL A 602 -8.35 -23.94 -49.60
N SER A 603 -7.45 -24.84 -49.99
CA SER A 603 -7.24 -26.12 -49.33
C SER A 603 -6.80 -25.93 -47.88
N ALA A 604 -7.48 -26.58 -46.94
CA ALA A 604 -7.14 -26.53 -45.52
C ALA A 604 -5.75 -27.16 -45.23
N PRO A 605 -4.95 -26.61 -44.30
CA PRO A 605 -3.67 -27.18 -43.90
C PRO A 605 -3.87 -28.47 -43.09
N LYS A 606 -2.98 -29.45 -43.30
CA LYS A 606 -2.98 -30.73 -42.57
C LYS A 606 -2.76 -30.52 -41.06
N PRO A 607 -3.42 -31.30 -40.17
CA PRO A 607 -3.23 -31.22 -38.73
C PRO A 607 -1.78 -31.54 -38.32
N LYS A 608 -1.19 -30.71 -37.46
CA LYS A 608 0.18 -30.89 -36.92
C LYS A 608 0.24 -31.89 -35.75
N VAL A 609 -0.89 -32.36 -35.22
CA VAL A 609 -0.98 -33.19 -34.01
C VAL A 609 -1.76 -34.47 -34.31
N ASP A 610 -1.27 -35.61 -33.83
CA ASP A 610 -1.96 -36.91 -33.94
C ASP A 610 -3.02 -37.05 -32.83
N PHE A 611 -4.29 -36.99 -33.19
CA PHE A 611 -5.42 -37.05 -32.25
C PHE A 611 -5.98 -38.48 -32.05
N ALA A 612 -5.45 -39.52 -32.70
CA ALA A 612 -5.94 -40.89 -32.51
C ALA A 612 -5.97 -41.34 -31.02
N PRO A 613 -4.95 -41.01 -30.18
CA PRO A 613 -4.99 -41.35 -28.75
C PRO A 613 -6.09 -40.61 -27.96
N LEU A 614 -6.42 -39.37 -28.36
CA LEU A 614 -7.48 -38.58 -27.73
C LEU A 614 -8.85 -39.21 -27.99
N PHE A 615 -9.10 -39.69 -29.21
CA PHE A 615 -10.34 -40.39 -29.56
C PHE A 615 -10.53 -41.68 -28.80
N GLU A 616 -9.47 -42.49 -28.68
CA GLU A 616 -9.52 -43.73 -27.91
C GLU A 616 -9.84 -43.45 -26.43
N CYS A 617 -9.24 -42.40 -25.88
CA CYS A 617 -9.54 -41.94 -24.52
C CYS A 617 -11.02 -41.55 -24.34
N LEU A 618 -11.53 -40.65 -25.18
CA LEU A 618 -12.92 -40.18 -25.10
C LEU A 618 -13.91 -41.33 -25.31
N ARG A 619 -13.62 -42.24 -26.24
CA ARG A 619 -14.44 -43.45 -26.51
C ARG A 619 -14.43 -44.40 -25.32
N ASN A 620 -13.28 -44.62 -24.69
CA ASN A 620 -13.15 -45.45 -23.49
C ASN A 620 -13.93 -44.85 -22.31
N ALA A 621 -13.85 -43.52 -22.10
CA ALA A 621 -14.62 -42.83 -21.07
C ALA A 621 -16.15 -42.92 -21.32
N LEU A 622 -16.59 -42.73 -22.56
CA LEU A 622 -18.00 -42.89 -22.96
C LEU A 622 -18.49 -44.34 -22.77
N THR A 623 -17.67 -45.32 -23.11
CA THR A 623 -18.01 -46.74 -22.96
C THR A 623 -18.10 -47.14 -21.48
N ARG A 624 -17.20 -46.63 -20.64
CA ARG A 624 -17.28 -46.75 -19.17
C ARG A 624 -18.58 -46.12 -18.62
N ARG A 625 -18.99 -44.95 -19.12
CA ARG A 625 -20.28 -44.34 -18.75
C ARG A 625 -21.47 -45.22 -19.14
N GLN A 626 -21.50 -45.72 -20.37
CA GLN A 626 -22.62 -46.54 -20.86
C GLN A 626 -22.74 -47.86 -20.10
N THR A 627 -21.62 -48.50 -19.77
CA THR A 627 -21.62 -49.75 -18.98
C THR A 627 -22.13 -49.52 -17.55
N GLU A 628 -21.79 -48.39 -16.92
CA GLU A 628 -22.24 -48.06 -15.57
C GLU A 628 -23.70 -47.61 -15.50
N ILE A 629 -24.20 -46.85 -16.48
CA ILE A 629 -25.63 -46.53 -16.59
C ILE A 629 -26.44 -47.82 -16.75
N ARG A 630 -25.97 -48.74 -17.60
CA ARG A 630 -26.58 -50.08 -17.75
C ARG A 630 -26.55 -50.85 -16.44
N ARG A 631 -25.46 -50.77 -15.66
CA ARG A 631 -25.36 -51.38 -14.33
C ARG A 631 -26.35 -50.77 -13.34
N LYS A 632 -26.41 -49.44 -13.21
CA LYS A 632 -27.37 -48.75 -12.31
C LYS A 632 -28.82 -49.02 -12.70
N HIS A 633 -29.17 -49.00 -13.98
CA HIS A 633 -30.50 -49.38 -14.44
C HIS A 633 -30.81 -50.85 -14.12
N ARG A 634 -29.84 -51.75 -14.30
CA ARG A 634 -29.98 -53.16 -13.91
C ARG A 634 -30.17 -53.32 -12.40
N ASP A 635 -29.42 -52.60 -11.58
CA ASP A 635 -29.51 -52.64 -10.12
C ASP A 635 -30.86 -52.09 -9.62
N VAL A 636 -31.37 -51.01 -10.24
CA VAL A 636 -32.71 -50.45 -9.95
C VAL A 636 -33.81 -51.41 -10.39
N LEU A 637 -33.67 -52.07 -11.54
CA LEU A 637 -34.61 -53.11 -12.00
C LEU A 637 -34.59 -54.31 -11.04
N LEU A 638 -33.41 -54.78 -10.63
CA LEU A 638 -33.27 -55.88 -9.67
C LEU A 638 -33.84 -55.54 -8.29
N ALA A 639 -33.63 -54.31 -7.80
CA ALA A 639 -34.23 -53.82 -6.55
C ALA A 639 -35.76 -53.68 -6.65
N SER A 640 -36.28 -53.33 -7.83
CA SER A 640 -37.73 -53.26 -8.10
C SER A 640 -38.35 -54.65 -8.17
N ILE A 641 -37.66 -55.62 -8.79
CA ILE A 641 -38.06 -57.02 -8.85
C ILE A 641 -38.02 -57.66 -7.45
N GLN A 642 -37.00 -57.39 -6.64
CA GLN A 642 -36.94 -57.84 -5.23
C GLN A 642 -38.08 -57.25 -4.39
N LYS A 643 -38.44 -55.98 -4.59
CA LYS A 643 -39.61 -55.37 -3.93
C LYS A 643 -40.95 -55.96 -4.36
N MET A 644 -41.06 -56.46 -5.59
CA MET A 644 -42.26 -57.17 -6.07
C MET A 644 -42.31 -58.62 -5.59
N SER A 645 -41.17 -59.25 -5.33
CA SER A 645 -41.07 -60.62 -4.81
C SER A 645 -41.33 -60.75 -3.30
N MET A 646 -41.34 -59.65 -2.54
CA MET A 646 -41.61 -59.61 -1.09
C MET A 646 -43.03 -59.11 -0.75
N ARG A 647 -43.96 -59.07 -1.72
CA ARG A 647 -45.38 -58.75 -1.50
C ARG A 647 -46.25 -59.97 -1.64
#